data_AF-A0A1A8QXF9-F1
#
_entry.id   AF-A0A1A8QXF9-F1
#
_cell.length_a   1.000
_cell.length_b   1.000
_cell.length_c   1.000
_cell.angle_alpha   90.00
_cell.angle_beta   90.00
_cell.angle_gamma   90.00
#
_symmetry.space_group_name_H-M   'P 1'
#
loop_
_entity.id
_entity.type
_entity.pdbx_description
1 polymer ?
#
loop_
_entity_poly.entity_id
_entity_poly.type
_entity_poly.pdbx_seq_one_letter_code
_entity_poly.pdbx_strand_id
1 'polypeptide(L)'
;MVDSLYYLPNDIGVSALNCSEAFRLLSPQEKMYAHYLSRATWYGGLIVLLQTSPESADIFVLLQRIFRKQTPEQLELVAKAAGLSSDEYQAFLVYAAGVYANMGNYKSFGDTKFIPNLTKDKLETLVKASQAFQEKPSEMQALWDGCSCLMFSLKDRQKQLGLGDKGITTYFSGNCSLEDAELAQRFLDSKKLSAYNTRLFKRDNEGKTCFEVRLASVEQKDCALDGECKSCCGSFSFEDKEFAVKRGDYSPLLEKVCHFLQQAQAYAANENQRKMLEEYQRSFTLGSIEAHKEGSRYWIKDKGPIVESYIGFIESYRDPFGSRGEFEGFVAVVNKAMSERFAKLVGSAEVLLPELPWPREFEKDTFLKPDFTSLDVLTFAGSGIPAGINIPNYDDIRQSEGFKNVSLGNVVAISYATKKEKLTFLEEKDKDLFIKWKGPSFEVQVGLHELLGHGSGKLFVQDDDGKFNFDRSEVLNPETGEPVSSWYRGSETWDSKFSTIASSYEECRAECVGLYLCLNKQVLSIFGHEDQDAEDVVYMNWLSMVRAGLLGLEFYTPESKGWRQAHMQARFVILRVLLEAGEGLVGLEEVTGEDGKPDARITLDRSKIHTVGKSAIHRFLCKLQVLKSTADVEGGRAFYQRYSDVSDEGAHNFLRLRGIVLLRKEDRKMFVQANTRVNGDNVELVEYEGSAAGLIRSFTERFPEDVEQVEADLLALNTRDAPCWC
;
A
#
# COMPACT_ATOMS: atom_id res chain seq x y z
N MET A 1 19.23 19.01 16.47
CA MET A 1 17.93 18.31 16.54
C MET A 1 17.69 17.69 15.18
N VAL A 2 17.29 16.41 15.15
CA VAL A 2 16.89 15.74 13.90
C VAL A 2 15.56 16.37 13.46
N ASP A 3 15.38 16.57 12.16
CA ASP A 3 14.10 17.03 11.62
C ASP A 3 13.00 15.99 11.95
N SER A 4 11.87 16.47 12.48
CA SER A 4 10.68 15.67 12.84
C SER A 4 10.10 14.81 11.71
N LEU A 5 10.50 15.09 10.47
CA LEU A 5 10.19 14.25 9.32
C LEU A 5 10.83 12.85 9.42
N TYR A 6 12.05 12.76 9.97
CA TYR A 6 12.91 11.56 9.94
C TYR A 6 12.99 10.80 11.26
N TYR A 7 12.09 11.03 12.20
CA TYR A 7 11.92 10.17 13.36
C TYR A 7 10.44 9.94 13.65
N LEU A 8 10.15 8.96 14.51
CA LEU A 8 8.81 8.70 15.03
C LEU A 8 8.72 9.27 16.45
N PRO A 9 7.70 10.10 16.77
CA PRO A 9 7.62 10.77 18.06
C PRO A 9 7.25 9.78 19.18
N ASN A 10 7.70 10.04 20.41
CA ASN A 10 7.50 9.13 21.54
C ASN A 10 6.01 8.87 21.87
N ASP A 11 5.15 9.83 21.55
CA ASP A 11 3.70 9.82 21.75
C ASP A 11 2.91 9.42 20.50
N ILE A 12 3.59 8.81 19.50
CA ILE A 12 2.93 8.25 18.31
C ILE A 12 1.80 7.31 18.72
N GLY A 13 0.66 7.42 18.03
CA GLY A 13 -0.49 6.58 18.34
C GLY A 13 -0.22 5.12 17.99
N VAL A 14 -0.52 4.21 18.90
CA VAL A 14 -0.50 2.76 18.66
C VAL A 14 -1.86 2.19 19.03
N SER A 15 -2.38 1.27 18.24
CA SER A 15 -3.71 0.72 18.46
C SER A 15 -3.75 -0.76 18.08
N ALA A 16 -4.38 -1.59 18.90
CA ALA A 16 -4.57 -3.00 18.61
C ALA A 16 -5.73 -3.20 17.64
N LEU A 17 -5.51 -3.95 16.55
CA LEU A 17 -6.58 -4.39 15.67
C LEU A 17 -7.47 -5.39 16.41
N ASN A 18 -8.73 -5.02 16.61
CA ASN A 18 -9.70 -5.93 17.21
C ASN A 18 -10.27 -6.86 16.13
N CYS A 19 -10.04 -8.16 16.29
CA CYS A 19 -10.66 -9.22 15.48
C CYS A 19 -11.29 -10.31 16.36
N SER A 20 -11.41 -10.08 17.67
CA SER A 20 -11.81 -11.09 18.65
C SER A 20 -13.19 -11.68 18.38
N GLU A 21 -14.18 -10.81 18.08
CA GLU A 21 -15.53 -11.28 17.77
C GLU A 21 -15.57 -12.05 16.44
N ALA A 22 -14.90 -11.53 15.41
CA ALA A 22 -14.83 -12.18 14.11
C ALA A 22 -14.16 -13.57 14.22
N PHE A 23 -13.05 -13.67 14.96
CA PHE A 23 -12.35 -14.94 15.22
C PHE A 23 -13.19 -15.92 16.04
N ARG A 24 -13.96 -15.44 17.03
CA ARG A 24 -14.85 -16.27 17.87
C ARG A 24 -15.92 -16.98 17.03
N LEU A 25 -16.39 -16.33 15.97
CA LEU A 25 -17.44 -16.86 15.07
C LEU A 25 -16.93 -17.95 14.11
N LEU A 26 -15.62 -18.14 13.99
CA LEU A 26 -15.03 -19.18 13.14
C LEU A 26 -15.21 -20.59 13.76
N SER A 27 -15.56 -21.55 12.92
CA SER A 27 -15.51 -22.98 13.23
C SER A 27 -14.06 -23.45 13.46
N PRO A 28 -13.84 -24.63 14.09
CA PRO A 28 -12.50 -25.18 14.28
C PRO A 28 -11.71 -25.35 12.97
N GLN A 29 -12.36 -25.79 11.90
CA GLN A 29 -11.73 -25.93 10.57
C GLN A 29 -11.31 -24.56 10.01
N GLU A 30 -12.18 -23.56 10.06
CA GLU A 30 -11.89 -22.21 9.59
C GLU A 30 -10.77 -21.54 10.40
N LYS A 31 -10.70 -21.82 11.70
CA LYS A 31 -9.60 -21.35 12.56
C LYS A 31 -8.25 -21.95 12.16
N MET A 32 -8.21 -23.25 11.86
CA MET A 32 -7.00 -23.91 11.35
C MET A 32 -6.59 -23.38 9.98
N TYR A 33 -7.57 -23.17 9.10
CA TYR A 33 -7.36 -22.54 7.80
C TYR A 33 -6.74 -21.15 7.95
N ALA A 34 -7.38 -20.28 8.76
CA ALA A 34 -6.92 -18.93 9.03
C ALA A 34 -5.54 -18.90 9.71
N HIS A 35 -5.25 -19.85 10.59
CA HIS A 35 -3.94 -19.98 11.25
C HIS A 35 -2.83 -20.23 10.24
N TYR A 36 -2.95 -21.28 9.42
CA TYR A 36 -1.89 -21.63 8.48
C TYR A 36 -1.72 -20.59 7.38
N LEU A 37 -2.80 -19.98 6.89
CA LEU A 37 -2.69 -18.82 6.01
C LEU A 37 -1.98 -17.66 6.70
N SER A 38 -2.32 -17.34 7.95
CA SER A 38 -1.64 -16.27 8.70
C SER A 38 -0.15 -16.54 8.85
N ARG A 39 0.24 -17.80 9.09
CA ARG A 39 1.67 -18.20 9.12
C ARG A 39 2.32 -17.96 7.77
N ALA A 40 1.76 -18.46 6.67
CA ALA A 40 2.28 -18.24 5.31
C ALA A 40 2.46 -16.74 5.01
N THR A 41 1.45 -15.93 5.33
CA THR A 41 1.46 -14.48 5.18
C THR A 41 2.59 -13.83 5.98
N TRP A 42 2.78 -14.17 7.26
CA TRP A 42 3.84 -13.57 8.09
C TRP A 42 5.26 -13.94 7.64
N TYR A 43 5.52 -15.18 7.21
CA TYR A 43 6.84 -15.54 6.66
C TYR A 43 7.12 -14.80 5.35
N GLY A 44 6.11 -14.70 4.48
CA GLY A 44 6.25 -13.94 3.25
C GLY A 44 6.47 -12.44 3.50
N GLY A 45 5.82 -11.86 4.51
CA GLY A 45 6.04 -10.47 4.92
C GLY A 45 7.48 -10.13 5.31
N LEU A 46 8.30 -11.10 5.70
CA LEU A 46 9.73 -10.88 5.96
C LEU A 46 10.53 -10.55 4.69
N ILE A 47 10.03 -10.92 3.50
CA ILE A 47 10.63 -10.55 2.21
C ILE A 47 10.69 -9.03 2.07
N VAL A 48 9.73 -8.30 2.64
CA VAL A 48 9.64 -6.83 2.57
C VAL A 48 10.85 -6.13 3.20
N LEU A 49 11.50 -6.75 4.19
CA LEU A 49 12.76 -6.26 4.75
C LEU A 49 13.84 -6.14 3.66
N LEU A 50 13.91 -7.14 2.77
CA LEU A 50 14.85 -7.20 1.66
C LEU A 50 14.41 -6.32 0.46
N GLN A 51 13.12 -5.98 0.38
CA GLN A 51 12.56 -5.05 -0.62
C GLN A 51 12.62 -3.57 -0.20
N THR A 52 12.89 -3.28 1.08
CA THR A 52 12.89 -1.91 1.61
C THR A 52 14.27 -1.25 1.56
N SER A 53 15.27 -1.80 2.25
CA SER A 53 16.60 -1.20 2.32
C SER A 53 17.70 -2.23 2.62
N PRO A 54 18.97 -1.95 2.27
CA PRO A 54 20.08 -2.87 2.54
C PRO A 54 20.28 -3.21 4.03
N GLU A 55 19.92 -2.29 4.94
CA GLU A 55 20.10 -2.46 6.38
C GLU A 55 18.87 -3.02 7.11
N SER A 56 17.70 -3.10 6.45
CA SER A 56 16.44 -3.42 7.13
C SER A 56 16.43 -4.83 7.74
N ALA A 57 16.97 -5.83 7.05
CA ALA A 57 17.08 -7.20 7.57
C ALA A 57 17.99 -7.28 8.82
N ASP A 58 19.16 -6.64 8.78
CA ASP A 58 20.10 -6.63 9.90
C ASP A 58 19.52 -5.94 11.13
N ILE A 59 18.80 -4.82 10.94
CA ILE A 59 18.09 -4.10 12.01
C ILE A 59 17.02 -5.00 12.62
N PHE A 60 16.19 -5.64 11.80
CA PHE A 60 15.15 -6.54 12.29
C PHE A 60 15.73 -7.67 13.14
N VAL A 61 16.79 -8.34 12.66
CA VAL A 61 17.46 -9.43 13.39
C VAL A 61 18.10 -8.93 14.69
N LEU A 62 18.75 -7.76 14.68
CA LEU A 62 19.29 -7.15 15.89
C LEU A 62 18.20 -6.95 16.96
N LEU A 63 17.06 -6.37 16.56
CA LEU A 63 15.93 -6.12 17.46
C LEU A 63 15.31 -7.44 17.97
N GLN A 64 15.10 -8.41 17.08
CA GLN A 64 14.56 -9.73 17.45
C GLN A 64 15.44 -10.44 18.48
N ARG A 65 16.76 -10.43 18.31
CA ARG A 65 17.69 -11.04 19.26
C ARG A 65 17.66 -10.37 20.62
N ILE A 66 17.60 -9.04 20.67
CA ILE A 66 17.49 -8.27 21.92
C ILE A 66 16.19 -8.63 22.63
N PHE A 67 15.04 -8.48 21.95
CA PHE A 67 13.74 -8.62 22.61
C PHE A 67 13.33 -10.07 22.89
N ARG A 68 13.94 -11.06 22.22
CA ARG A 68 13.79 -12.49 22.60
C ARG A 68 14.42 -12.79 23.96
N LYS A 69 15.50 -12.10 24.32
CA LYS A 69 16.20 -12.31 25.58
C LYS A 69 15.64 -11.47 26.72
N GLN A 70 15.08 -10.30 26.39
CA GLN A 70 14.52 -9.39 27.37
C GLN A 70 13.26 -8.73 26.83
N THR A 71 12.15 -8.87 27.57
CA THR A 71 10.93 -8.08 27.32
C THR A 71 11.21 -6.57 27.39
N PRO A 72 10.37 -5.71 26.79
CA PRO A 72 10.51 -4.26 26.91
C PRO A 72 10.71 -3.78 28.36
N GLU A 73 10.00 -4.35 29.32
CA GLU A 73 10.08 -3.95 30.73
C GLU A 73 11.41 -4.39 31.36
N GLN A 74 11.91 -5.58 31.01
CA GLN A 74 13.22 -6.06 31.48
C GLN A 74 14.37 -5.25 30.87
N LEU A 75 14.25 -4.89 29.59
CA LEU A 75 15.26 -4.11 28.90
C LEU A 75 15.25 -2.64 29.36
N GLU A 76 14.11 -2.10 29.80
CA GLU A 76 14.04 -0.77 30.42
C GLU A 76 14.93 -0.66 31.67
N LEU A 77 14.97 -1.70 32.50
CA LEU A 77 15.84 -1.75 33.67
C LEU A 77 17.32 -1.68 33.28
N VAL A 78 17.70 -2.38 32.21
CA VAL A 78 19.06 -2.33 31.64
C VAL A 78 19.36 -0.95 31.05
N ALA A 79 18.40 -0.35 30.34
CA ALA A 79 18.55 0.99 29.79
C ALA A 79 18.78 2.05 30.88
N LYS A 80 18.01 1.99 31.98
CA LYS A 80 18.19 2.87 33.14
C LYS A 80 19.57 2.69 33.79
N ALA A 81 20.01 1.45 33.97
CA ALA A 81 21.35 1.15 34.49
C ALA A 81 22.47 1.62 33.55
N ALA A 82 22.23 1.61 32.24
CA ALA A 82 23.11 2.11 31.20
C ALA A 82 23.08 3.64 31.01
N GLY A 83 22.25 4.36 31.79
CA GLY A 83 22.20 5.83 31.78
C GLY A 83 21.27 6.46 30.74
N LEU A 84 20.34 5.69 30.16
CA LEU A 84 19.29 6.23 29.30
C LEU A 84 18.14 6.79 30.14
N SER A 85 17.55 7.90 29.70
CA SER A 85 16.30 8.41 30.27
C SER A 85 15.11 7.56 29.83
N SER A 86 13.97 7.70 30.53
CA SER A 86 12.72 7.08 30.10
C SER A 86 12.28 7.54 28.70
N ASP A 87 12.51 8.81 28.35
CA ASP A 87 12.20 9.33 27.02
C ASP A 87 13.09 8.72 25.93
N GLU A 88 14.37 8.50 26.22
CA GLU A 88 15.30 7.87 25.27
C GLU A 88 14.99 6.39 25.07
N TYR A 89 14.61 5.69 26.15
CA TYR A 89 14.17 4.31 26.05
C TYR A 89 12.84 4.20 25.28
N GLN A 90 11.90 5.10 25.53
CA GLN A 90 10.65 5.16 24.78
C GLN A 90 10.89 5.45 23.30
N ALA A 91 11.83 6.34 22.96
CA ALA A 91 12.24 6.59 21.59
C ALA A 91 12.80 5.33 20.90
N PHE A 92 13.55 4.50 21.63
CA PHE A 92 14.02 3.20 21.13
C PHE A 92 12.87 2.20 20.92
N LEU A 93 11.93 2.09 21.87
CA LEU A 93 10.76 1.24 21.71
C LEU A 93 9.90 1.65 20.50
N VAL A 94 9.68 2.96 20.33
CA VAL A 94 8.94 3.50 19.19
C VAL A 94 9.67 3.23 17.88
N TYR A 95 10.99 3.38 17.84
CA TYR A 95 11.79 3.02 16.67
C TYR A 95 11.66 1.54 16.31
N ALA A 96 11.83 0.64 17.29
CA ALA A 96 11.71 -0.80 17.07
C ALA A 96 10.31 -1.19 16.61
N ALA A 97 9.27 -0.64 17.24
CA ALA A 97 7.89 -0.83 16.82
C ALA A 97 7.64 -0.32 15.40
N GLY A 98 8.23 0.83 15.04
CA GLY A 98 8.18 1.39 13.69
C GLY A 98 8.79 0.47 12.64
N VAL A 99 9.97 -0.11 12.93
CA VAL A 99 10.62 -1.07 12.04
C VAL A 99 9.74 -2.30 11.81
N TYR A 100 9.15 -2.85 12.87
CA TYR A 100 8.22 -3.98 12.75
C TYR A 100 6.94 -3.63 11.99
N ALA A 101 6.35 -2.45 12.25
CA ALA A 101 5.12 -2.00 11.60
C ALA A 101 5.29 -1.73 10.10
N ASN A 102 6.50 -1.35 9.65
CA ASN A 102 6.79 -1.03 8.25
C ASN A 102 7.59 -2.12 7.52
N MET A 103 7.95 -3.22 8.20
CA MET A 103 8.92 -4.21 7.71
C MET A 103 10.20 -3.56 7.14
N GLY A 104 10.72 -2.55 7.84
CA GLY A 104 11.91 -1.81 7.43
C GLY A 104 11.99 -0.41 8.06
N ASN A 105 13.08 0.30 7.80
CA ASN A 105 13.35 1.64 8.38
C ASN A 105 12.91 2.82 7.48
N TYR A 106 11.96 2.58 6.57
CA TYR A 106 11.30 3.59 5.74
C TYR A 106 9.79 3.49 5.94
N LYS A 107 9.13 4.64 6.12
CA LYS A 107 7.66 4.70 6.29
C LYS A 107 7.00 4.19 5.00
N SER A 108 6.14 3.18 5.09
CA SER A 108 5.38 2.68 3.94
C SER A 108 4.45 3.72 3.33
N PHE A 109 3.94 4.62 4.17
CA PHE A 109 3.19 5.79 3.72
C PHE A 109 4.14 7.00 3.58
N GLY A 110 4.60 7.25 2.35
CA GLY A 110 5.42 8.41 1.99
C GLY A 110 6.93 8.14 1.81
N ASP A 111 7.35 6.86 1.87
CA ASP A 111 8.68 6.36 1.49
C ASP A 111 9.87 7.16 2.05
N THR A 112 9.72 7.63 3.28
CA THR A 112 10.68 8.49 3.97
C THR A 112 11.39 7.69 5.06
N LYS A 113 12.72 7.83 5.17
CA LYS A 113 13.50 7.16 6.21
C LYS A 113 13.08 7.64 7.60
N PHE A 114 13.11 6.76 8.59
CA PHE A 114 13.06 7.15 9.99
C PHE A 114 14.22 6.53 10.78
N ILE A 115 14.80 7.32 11.68
CA ILE A 115 15.93 6.95 12.53
C ILE A 115 15.53 6.94 14.01
N PRO A 116 16.30 6.27 14.89
CA PRO A 116 16.02 6.31 16.32
C PRO A 116 16.13 7.75 16.87
N ASN A 117 15.15 8.19 17.66
CA ASN A 117 15.16 9.52 18.29
C ASN A 117 15.98 9.56 19.61
N LEU A 118 17.19 9.01 19.55
CA LEU A 118 18.21 9.02 20.61
C LEU A 118 19.59 9.03 19.95
N THR A 119 20.66 9.30 20.71
CA THR A 119 22.00 9.31 20.11
C THR A 119 22.48 7.90 19.79
N LYS A 120 23.27 7.76 18.72
CA LYS A 120 23.88 6.48 18.32
C LYS A 120 24.65 5.84 19.48
N ASP A 121 25.46 6.61 20.20
CA ASP A 121 26.29 6.13 21.31
C ASP A 121 25.44 5.58 22.47
N LYS A 122 24.28 6.20 22.76
CA LYS A 122 23.37 5.71 23.80
C LYS A 122 22.70 4.40 23.38
N LEU A 123 22.27 4.30 22.12
CA LEU A 123 21.72 3.05 21.61
C LEU A 123 22.80 1.95 21.59
N GLU A 124 24.03 2.25 21.19
CA GLU A 124 25.15 1.31 21.24
C GLU A 124 25.40 0.80 22.65
N THR A 125 25.37 1.71 23.63
CA THR A 125 25.54 1.36 25.05
C THR A 125 24.44 0.40 25.50
N LEU A 126 23.18 0.66 25.16
CA LEU A 126 22.06 -0.25 25.46
C LEU A 126 22.23 -1.61 24.78
N VAL A 127 22.58 -1.63 23.49
CA VAL A 127 22.80 -2.89 22.73
C VAL A 127 23.90 -3.71 23.40
N LYS A 128 25.04 -3.10 23.75
CA LYS A 128 26.15 -3.77 24.43
C LYS A 128 25.80 -4.24 25.85
N ALA A 129 24.93 -3.52 26.55
CA ALA A 129 24.45 -3.90 27.88
C ALA A 129 23.36 -4.99 27.85
N SER A 130 22.73 -5.23 26.70
CA SER A 130 21.66 -6.23 26.57
C SER A 130 22.16 -7.66 26.83
N GLN A 131 21.30 -8.50 27.37
CA GLN A 131 21.59 -9.91 27.62
C GLN A 131 21.92 -10.67 26.32
N ALA A 132 21.30 -10.30 25.20
CA ALA A 132 21.64 -10.85 23.89
C ALA A 132 23.12 -10.62 23.52
N PHE A 133 23.65 -9.42 23.81
CA PHE A 133 25.07 -9.12 23.60
C PHE A 133 25.96 -9.84 24.59
N GLN A 134 25.56 -9.94 25.86
CA GLN A 134 26.34 -10.67 26.88
C GLN A 134 26.46 -12.16 26.56
N GLU A 135 25.42 -12.79 26.00
CA GLU A 135 25.43 -14.20 25.61
C GLU A 135 26.21 -14.45 24.31
N LYS A 136 26.14 -13.53 23.33
CA LYS A 136 26.75 -13.68 22.00
C LYS A 136 27.45 -12.39 21.51
N PRO A 137 28.54 -11.96 22.16
CA PRO A 137 29.13 -10.65 21.91
C PRO A 137 29.66 -10.48 20.49
N SER A 138 30.35 -11.47 19.93
CA SER A 138 30.90 -11.39 18.57
C SER A 138 29.81 -11.29 17.50
N GLU A 139 28.73 -12.07 17.63
CA GLU A 139 27.62 -12.03 16.67
C GLU A 139 26.86 -10.71 16.76
N MET A 140 26.56 -10.24 17.97
CA MET A 140 25.83 -9.00 18.18
C MET A 140 26.65 -7.77 17.78
N GLN A 141 27.98 -7.79 17.99
CA GLN A 141 28.87 -6.74 17.52
C GLN A 141 28.91 -6.69 15.98
N ALA A 142 29.02 -7.84 15.30
CA ALA A 142 28.98 -7.89 13.83
C ALA A 142 27.65 -7.35 13.26
N LEU A 143 26.51 -7.69 13.89
CA LEU A 143 25.20 -7.15 13.51
C LEU A 143 25.12 -5.63 13.71
N TRP A 144 25.58 -5.14 14.86
CA TRP A 144 25.62 -3.70 15.12
C TRP A 144 26.50 -2.96 14.11
N ASP A 145 27.68 -3.51 13.79
CA ASP A 145 28.61 -2.89 12.86
C ASP A 145 28.05 -2.87 11.42
N GLY A 146 27.31 -3.92 11.03
CA GLY A 146 26.65 -4.01 9.72
C GLY A 146 25.58 -2.95 9.49
N CYS A 147 24.78 -2.62 10.51
CA CYS A 147 23.61 -1.75 10.34
C CYS A 147 23.70 -0.37 11.00
N SER A 148 24.49 -0.17 12.05
CA SER A 148 24.40 1.03 12.90
C SER A 148 24.75 2.34 12.20
N CYS A 149 25.60 2.31 11.17
CA CYS A 149 25.90 3.51 10.38
C CYS A 149 24.67 3.93 9.56
N LEU A 150 24.09 2.98 8.82
CA LEU A 150 22.93 3.23 7.97
C LEU A 150 21.67 3.50 8.81
N MET A 151 21.52 2.86 9.98
CA MET A 151 20.42 3.08 10.92
C MET A 151 20.22 4.55 11.30
N PHE A 152 21.30 5.32 11.42
CA PHE A 152 21.27 6.74 11.82
C PHE A 152 21.56 7.73 10.68
N SER A 153 21.92 7.23 9.50
CA SER A 153 22.39 8.09 8.41
C SER A 153 21.23 8.79 7.70
N LEU A 154 21.33 10.11 7.59
CA LEU A 154 20.42 11.00 6.86
C LEU A 154 21.17 11.73 5.73
N LYS A 155 22.09 11.05 5.05
CA LYS A 155 22.64 11.56 3.79
C LYS A 155 21.50 11.73 2.79
N ASP A 156 21.59 12.72 1.89
CA ASP A 156 20.45 13.14 1.06
C ASP A 156 19.81 11.99 0.28
N ARG A 157 20.63 11.15 -0.37
CA ARG A 157 20.16 9.96 -1.10
C ARG A 157 19.43 8.94 -0.23
N GLN A 158 19.68 8.91 1.08
CA GLN A 158 19.09 7.95 2.00
C GLN A 158 17.80 8.46 2.66
N LYS A 159 17.42 9.72 2.47
CA LYS A 159 16.23 10.30 3.13
C LYS A 159 14.91 9.73 2.60
N GLN A 160 14.90 9.19 1.38
CA GLN A 160 13.71 8.65 0.73
C GLN A 160 14.05 7.46 -0.18
N LEU A 161 13.03 6.69 -0.56
CA LEU A 161 13.18 5.67 -1.61
C LEU A 161 13.21 6.32 -3.00
N GLY A 162 13.96 5.73 -3.93
CA GLY A 162 14.09 6.23 -5.30
C GLY A 162 15.24 5.60 -6.09
N LEU A 163 15.21 5.80 -7.42
CA LEU A 163 16.28 5.39 -8.36
C LEU A 163 17.38 6.47 -8.49
N GLY A 164 18.60 6.02 -8.79
CA GLY A 164 19.76 6.90 -9.00
C GLY A 164 19.99 7.86 -7.83
N ASP A 165 20.15 9.14 -8.13
CA ASP A 165 20.41 10.18 -7.13
C ASP A 165 19.17 10.58 -6.32
N LYS A 166 17.96 10.15 -6.73
CA LYS A 166 16.71 10.53 -6.06
C LYS A 166 16.51 9.82 -4.72
N GLY A 167 17.14 8.66 -4.50
CA GLY A 167 16.89 7.86 -3.31
C GLY A 167 17.68 6.57 -3.24
N ILE A 168 17.27 5.69 -2.34
CA ILE A 168 17.69 4.28 -2.32
C ILE A 168 16.55 3.35 -2.74
N THR A 169 16.89 2.18 -3.25
CA THR A 169 15.91 1.12 -3.51
C THR A 169 16.64 -0.22 -3.52
N THR A 170 15.96 -1.29 -3.13
CA THR A 170 16.50 -2.65 -3.26
C THR A 170 15.75 -3.49 -4.30
N TYR A 171 14.77 -2.92 -5.02
CA TYR A 171 14.23 -3.49 -6.26
C TYR A 171 15.26 -3.48 -7.39
N PHE A 172 16.20 -2.53 -7.31
CA PHE A 172 17.32 -2.37 -8.22
C PHE A 172 18.64 -2.35 -7.45
N SER A 173 19.73 -2.77 -8.09
CA SER A 173 21.07 -2.47 -7.57
C SER A 173 21.33 -0.94 -7.55
N GLY A 174 22.15 -0.48 -6.61
CA GLY A 174 22.37 0.95 -6.33
C GLY A 174 23.00 1.76 -7.46
N ASN A 175 23.46 1.11 -8.54
CA ASN A 175 24.01 1.70 -9.75
C ASN A 175 23.00 1.78 -10.92
N CYS A 176 21.74 1.38 -10.72
CA CYS A 176 20.68 1.50 -11.72
C CYS A 176 20.11 2.93 -11.77
N SER A 177 19.87 3.41 -12.99
CA SER A 177 19.16 4.66 -13.29
C SER A 177 17.73 4.41 -13.78
N LEU A 178 17.00 5.48 -14.10
CA LEU A 178 15.66 5.38 -14.70
C LEU A 178 15.73 4.74 -16.10
N GLU A 179 16.76 5.06 -16.88
CA GLU A 179 16.98 4.52 -18.23
C GLU A 179 17.22 3.00 -18.17
N ASP A 180 17.91 2.52 -17.13
CA ASP A 180 18.11 1.08 -16.91
C ASP A 180 16.77 0.37 -16.61
N ALA A 181 15.91 1.00 -15.81
CA ALA A 181 14.59 0.47 -15.49
C ALA A 181 13.66 0.43 -16.72
N GLU A 182 13.66 1.48 -17.54
CA GLU A 182 12.92 1.53 -18.81
C GLU A 182 13.40 0.46 -19.80
N LEU A 183 14.72 0.29 -19.92
CA LEU A 183 15.31 -0.75 -20.77
C LEU A 183 14.90 -2.15 -20.30
N ALA A 184 14.99 -2.41 -18.99
CA ALA A 184 14.56 -3.68 -18.43
C ALA A 184 13.08 -3.94 -18.63
N GLN A 185 12.21 -2.91 -18.53
CA GLN A 185 10.79 -3.07 -18.82
C GLN A 185 10.54 -3.45 -20.28
N ARG A 186 11.17 -2.78 -21.25
CA ARG A 186 11.07 -3.17 -22.66
C ARG A 186 11.55 -4.61 -22.92
N PHE A 187 12.61 -5.02 -22.24
CA PHE A 187 13.08 -6.40 -22.29
C PHE A 187 12.03 -7.38 -21.75
N LEU A 188 11.47 -7.12 -20.56
CA LEU A 188 10.43 -7.94 -19.94
C LEU A 188 9.19 -8.07 -20.84
N ASP A 189 8.73 -6.96 -21.41
CA ASP A 189 7.59 -6.92 -22.33
C ASP A 189 7.87 -7.76 -23.59
N SER A 190 9.08 -7.65 -24.17
CA SER A 190 9.49 -8.46 -25.33
C SER A 190 9.48 -9.97 -25.06
N LYS A 191 9.62 -10.37 -23.79
CA LYS A 191 9.58 -11.76 -23.34
C LYS A 191 8.21 -12.18 -22.81
N LYS A 192 7.24 -11.26 -22.75
CA LYS A 192 5.95 -11.46 -22.07
C LYS A 192 6.15 -11.94 -20.62
N LEU A 193 7.15 -11.39 -19.95
CA LEU A 193 7.50 -11.73 -18.56
C LEU A 193 7.03 -10.59 -17.66
N SER A 194 6.16 -10.90 -16.70
CA SER A 194 5.69 -9.89 -15.75
C SER A 194 6.80 -9.45 -14.79
N ALA A 195 6.81 -8.17 -14.43
CA ALA A 195 7.76 -7.60 -13.48
C ALA A 195 7.42 -7.85 -12.00
N TYR A 196 6.18 -8.25 -11.67
CA TYR A 196 5.66 -8.28 -10.30
C TYR A 196 6.57 -9.01 -9.30
N ASN A 197 7.09 -10.19 -9.64
CA ASN A 197 7.96 -10.98 -8.76
C ASN A 197 9.44 -10.89 -9.13
N THR A 198 9.90 -9.76 -9.68
CA THR A 198 11.27 -9.58 -10.16
C THR A 198 12.06 -8.50 -9.41
N ARG A 199 13.39 -8.62 -9.40
CA ARG A 199 14.35 -7.54 -9.14
C ARG A 199 15.35 -7.41 -10.29
N LEU A 200 15.97 -6.23 -10.42
CA LEU A 200 16.96 -5.95 -11.46
C LEU A 200 18.34 -5.62 -10.87
N PHE A 201 19.37 -6.34 -11.28
CA PHE A 201 20.75 -6.05 -10.87
C PHE A 201 21.61 -5.74 -12.08
N LYS A 202 22.23 -4.56 -12.07
CA LYS A 202 23.18 -4.12 -13.09
C LYS A 202 24.60 -4.48 -12.64
N ARG A 203 25.26 -5.32 -13.43
CA ARG A 203 26.64 -5.77 -13.19
C ARG A 203 27.54 -5.31 -14.33
N ASP A 204 28.81 -5.11 -14.02
CA ASP A 204 29.86 -4.98 -15.01
C ASP A 204 30.47 -6.38 -15.25
N ASN A 205 30.50 -6.82 -16.49
CA ASN A 205 31.16 -8.05 -16.91
C ASN A 205 32.13 -7.72 -18.04
N GLU A 206 33.44 -7.71 -17.73
CA GLU A 206 34.52 -7.45 -18.69
C GLU A 206 34.34 -6.14 -19.49
N GLY A 207 33.82 -5.08 -18.85
CA GLY A 207 33.58 -3.77 -19.47
C GLY A 207 32.27 -3.69 -20.25
N LYS A 208 31.44 -4.73 -20.23
CA LYS A 208 30.07 -4.73 -20.76
C LYS A 208 29.07 -4.67 -19.62
N THR A 209 28.07 -3.80 -19.77
CA THR A 209 26.92 -3.75 -18.87
C THR A 209 26.04 -4.99 -19.08
N CYS A 210 25.85 -5.76 -18.02
CA CYS A 210 24.99 -6.94 -17.99
C CYS A 210 23.88 -6.73 -16.95
N PHE A 211 22.65 -7.11 -17.29
CA PHE A 211 21.48 -7.00 -16.44
C PHE A 211 21.01 -8.39 -15.99
N GLU A 212 20.86 -8.59 -14.69
CA GLU A 212 20.26 -9.77 -14.11
C GLU A 212 18.82 -9.44 -13.69
N VAL A 213 17.85 -10.08 -14.35
CA VAL A 213 16.45 -10.12 -13.90
C VAL A 213 16.31 -11.35 -13.01
N ARG A 214 16.06 -11.14 -11.71
CA ARG A 214 15.94 -12.25 -10.75
C ARG A 214 14.49 -12.43 -10.33
N LEU A 215 13.95 -13.62 -10.59
CA LEU A 215 12.61 -14.05 -10.19
C LEU A 215 12.63 -14.56 -8.74
N ALA A 216 11.61 -14.19 -7.97
CA ALA A 216 11.37 -14.74 -6.64
C ALA A 216 10.80 -16.16 -6.74
N SER A 217 11.50 -17.14 -6.16
CA SER A 217 11.09 -18.54 -6.18
C SER A 217 11.83 -19.38 -5.14
N VAL A 218 11.23 -20.51 -4.73
CA VAL A 218 11.92 -21.56 -3.95
C VAL A 218 13.00 -22.22 -4.79
N GLU A 219 12.66 -22.62 -6.02
CA GLU A 219 13.58 -23.27 -6.93
C GLU A 219 14.67 -22.30 -7.39
N GLN A 220 15.92 -22.78 -7.40
CA GLN A 220 17.10 -21.99 -7.78
C GLN A 220 17.69 -22.45 -9.11
N LYS A 221 17.13 -23.50 -9.71
CA LYS A 221 17.62 -24.04 -10.98
C LYS A 221 17.13 -23.17 -12.13
N ASP A 222 18.05 -22.76 -13.00
CA ASP A 222 17.75 -21.93 -14.17
C ASP A 222 17.23 -22.74 -15.38
N CYS A 223 16.83 -24.00 -15.20
CA CYS A 223 16.32 -24.88 -16.26
C CYS A 223 14.81 -25.11 -16.15
N ALA A 224 14.20 -25.67 -17.20
CA ALA A 224 12.79 -26.02 -17.18
C ALA A 224 12.56 -27.16 -16.19
N LEU A 225 11.59 -27.00 -15.29
CA LEU A 225 11.21 -27.99 -14.28
C LEU A 225 9.93 -28.73 -14.71
N ASP A 226 9.68 -29.90 -14.13
CA ASP A 226 8.47 -30.69 -14.39
C ASP A 226 7.22 -29.84 -14.13
N GLY A 227 6.40 -29.63 -15.18
CA GLY A 227 5.23 -28.76 -15.15
C GLY A 227 5.41 -27.38 -15.81
N GLU A 228 6.62 -26.99 -16.21
CA GLU A 228 6.86 -25.85 -17.12
C GLU A 228 6.95 -26.32 -18.58
N CYS A 229 6.20 -25.70 -19.50
CA CYS A 229 6.33 -26.03 -20.93
C CYS A 229 7.67 -25.56 -21.53
N LYS A 230 8.22 -24.43 -21.06
CA LYS A 230 9.55 -23.85 -21.41
C LYS A 230 10.05 -22.95 -20.28
N SER A 231 11.33 -23.01 -19.94
CA SER A 231 11.95 -22.09 -18.96
C SER A 231 12.08 -20.69 -19.55
N CYS A 232 11.74 -19.68 -18.74
CA CYS A 232 12.04 -18.27 -19.05
C CYS A 232 13.47 -17.86 -18.64
N CYS A 233 14.17 -18.68 -17.86
CA CYS A 233 15.54 -18.43 -17.42
C CYS A 233 16.54 -18.68 -18.55
N GLY A 234 17.61 -17.89 -18.57
CA GLY A 234 18.67 -17.97 -19.57
C GLY A 234 19.32 -16.63 -19.87
N SER A 235 20.26 -16.64 -20.82
CA SER A 235 20.96 -15.44 -21.30
C SER A 235 20.36 -14.96 -22.63
N PHE A 236 20.23 -13.64 -22.76
CA PHE A 236 19.61 -12.97 -23.88
C PHE A 236 20.42 -11.74 -24.27
N SER A 237 20.39 -11.40 -25.56
CA SER A 237 20.83 -10.09 -26.05
C SER A 237 19.60 -9.26 -26.39
N PHE A 238 19.55 -8.01 -25.92
CA PHE A 238 18.46 -7.08 -26.18
C PHE A 238 19.01 -5.66 -26.25
N GLU A 239 18.76 -4.95 -27.35
CA GLU A 239 19.24 -3.58 -27.59
C GLU A 239 20.75 -3.40 -27.27
N ASP A 240 21.59 -4.32 -27.77
CA ASP A 240 23.05 -4.36 -27.55
C ASP A 240 23.50 -4.50 -26.07
N LYS A 241 22.59 -4.93 -25.19
CA LYS A 241 22.85 -5.26 -23.79
C LYS A 241 22.62 -6.74 -23.52
N GLU A 242 23.39 -7.28 -22.57
CA GLU A 242 23.24 -8.65 -22.11
C GLU A 242 22.25 -8.70 -20.95
N PHE A 243 21.28 -9.60 -21.05
CA PHE A 243 20.29 -9.89 -20.02
C PHE A 243 20.41 -11.34 -19.57
N ALA A 244 20.39 -11.59 -18.28
CA ALA A 244 20.27 -12.92 -17.69
C ALA A 244 19.01 -12.99 -16.85
N VAL A 245 18.08 -13.87 -17.20
CA VAL A 245 16.91 -14.17 -16.36
C VAL A 245 17.29 -15.36 -15.47
N LYS A 246 17.26 -15.14 -14.16
CA LYS A 246 17.55 -16.14 -13.12
C LYS A 246 16.38 -16.26 -12.15
N ARG A 247 16.37 -17.30 -11.33
CA ARG A 247 15.38 -17.49 -10.27
C ARG A 247 16.03 -17.84 -8.92
N GLY A 248 15.24 -17.97 -7.87
CA GLY A 248 15.70 -18.30 -6.52
C GLY A 248 15.79 -17.11 -5.57
N ASP A 249 15.19 -15.96 -5.90
CA ASP A 249 15.12 -14.87 -4.92
C ASP A 249 14.23 -15.26 -3.74
N TYR A 250 14.68 -14.92 -2.54
CA TYR A 250 13.97 -15.19 -1.27
C TYR A 250 13.64 -16.67 -0.99
N SER A 251 14.30 -17.60 -1.68
CA SER A 251 14.07 -19.05 -1.64
C SER A 251 13.72 -19.64 -0.25
N PRO A 252 14.53 -19.45 0.82
CA PRO A 252 14.22 -20.06 2.13
C PRO A 252 12.95 -19.49 2.78
N LEU A 253 12.62 -18.22 2.55
CA LEU A 253 11.39 -17.62 3.06
C LEU A 253 10.16 -18.13 2.30
N LEU A 254 10.27 -18.21 0.96
CA LEU A 254 9.19 -18.75 0.12
C LEU A 254 8.95 -20.24 0.38
N GLU A 255 9.97 -21.00 0.78
CA GLU A 255 9.80 -22.40 1.18
C GLU A 255 8.87 -22.52 2.40
N LYS A 256 9.02 -21.62 3.39
CA LYS A 256 8.12 -21.53 4.54
C LYS A 256 6.70 -21.12 4.11
N VAL A 257 6.58 -20.16 3.20
CA VAL A 257 5.27 -19.77 2.63
C VAL A 257 4.59 -21.00 2.00
N CYS A 258 5.26 -21.70 1.09
CA CYS A 258 4.74 -22.90 0.45
C CYS A 258 4.33 -23.98 1.45
N HIS A 259 5.17 -24.24 2.47
CA HIS A 259 4.87 -25.21 3.52
C HIS A 259 3.54 -24.90 4.23
N PHE A 260 3.33 -23.64 4.64
CA PHE A 260 2.11 -23.27 5.35
C PHE A 260 0.88 -23.17 4.43
N LEU A 261 1.04 -22.81 3.16
CA LEU A 261 -0.04 -22.92 2.17
C LEU A 261 -0.48 -24.37 1.97
N GLN A 262 0.47 -25.32 1.97
CA GLN A 262 0.17 -26.75 1.90
C GLN A 262 -0.62 -27.21 3.14
N GLN A 263 -0.24 -26.76 4.34
CA GLN A 263 -1.00 -27.06 5.55
C GLN A 263 -2.41 -26.47 5.50
N ALA A 264 -2.56 -25.22 5.05
CA ALA A 264 -3.86 -24.56 4.89
C ALA A 264 -4.77 -25.32 3.91
N GLN A 265 -4.21 -25.92 2.85
CA GLN A 265 -4.97 -26.65 1.85
C GLN A 265 -5.82 -27.79 2.45
N ALA A 266 -5.36 -28.42 3.53
CA ALA A 266 -6.09 -29.49 4.21
C ALA A 266 -7.38 -29.01 4.91
N TYR A 267 -7.50 -27.70 5.15
CA TYR A 267 -8.64 -27.08 5.84
C TYR A 267 -9.49 -26.20 4.92
N ALA A 268 -9.18 -26.16 3.62
CA ALA A 268 -9.94 -25.41 2.61
C ALA A 268 -11.44 -25.78 2.65
N ALA A 269 -12.31 -24.78 2.58
CA ALA A 269 -13.76 -24.97 2.67
C ALA A 269 -14.37 -25.52 1.37
N ASN A 270 -13.69 -25.33 0.23
CA ASN A 270 -14.16 -25.77 -1.07
C ASN A 270 -13.00 -25.97 -2.07
N GLU A 271 -13.35 -26.47 -3.25
CA GLU A 271 -12.39 -26.79 -4.31
C GLU A 271 -11.70 -25.56 -4.91
N ASN A 272 -12.36 -24.39 -4.96
CA ASN A 272 -11.71 -23.15 -5.43
C ASN A 272 -10.58 -22.75 -4.47
N GLN A 273 -10.83 -22.81 -3.16
CA GLN A 273 -9.79 -22.55 -2.15
C GLN A 273 -8.65 -23.57 -2.23
N ARG A 274 -8.97 -24.85 -2.46
CA ARG A 274 -7.94 -25.89 -2.60
C ARG A 274 -7.04 -25.62 -3.81
N LYS A 275 -7.63 -25.24 -4.95
CA LYS A 275 -6.92 -24.99 -6.22
C LYS A 275 -6.18 -23.65 -6.23
N MET A 276 -6.73 -22.59 -5.64
CA MET A 276 -6.00 -21.31 -5.57
C MET A 276 -4.71 -21.47 -4.75
N LEU A 277 -4.76 -22.22 -3.64
CA LEU A 277 -3.57 -22.50 -2.82
C LEU A 277 -2.56 -23.40 -3.53
N GLU A 278 -3.01 -24.34 -4.36
CA GLU A 278 -2.15 -25.17 -5.22
C GLU A 278 -1.38 -24.32 -6.22
N GLU A 279 -2.07 -23.39 -6.89
CA GLU A 279 -1.47 -22.50 -7.87
C GLU A 279 -0.58 -21.40 -7.24
N TYR A 280 -0.91 -20.90 -6.04
CA TYR A 280 -0.01 -20.01 -5.29
C TYR A 280 1.27 -20.73 -4.86
N GLN A 281 1.18 -21.97 -4.38
CA GLN A 281 2.37 -22.80 -4.09
C GLN A 281 3.21 -23.00 -5.35
N ARG A 282 2.59 -23.33 -6.49
CA ARG A 282 3.29 -23.46 -7.77
C ARG A 282 3.96 -22.15 -8.18
N SER A 283 3.28 -21.02 -8.02
CA SER A 283 3.82 -19.69 -8.31
C SER A 283 5.09 -19.41 -7.48
N PHE A 284 5.02 -19.58 -6.16
CA PHE A 284 6.15 -19.32 -5.26
C PHE A 284 7.26 -20.36 -5.40
N THR A 285 6.94 -21.58 -5.80
CA THR A 285 7.95 -22.62 -6.03
C THR A 285 8.76 -22.33 -7.28
N LEU A 286 8.09 -21.98 -8.38
CA LEU A 286 8.71 -21.84 -9.71
C LEU A 286 9.07 -20.41 -10.09
N GLY A 287 8.48 -19.41 -9.43
CA GLY A 287 8.57 -18.00 -9.81
C GLY A 287 7.65 -17.63 -10.97
N SER A 288 6.47 -18.26 -11.06
CA SER A 288 5.54 -18.10 -12.19
C SER A 288 4.37 -17.18 -11.85
N ILE A 289 4.31 -16.00 -12.48
CA ILE A 289 3.16 -15.10 -12.40
C ILE A 289 1.93 -15.69 -13.09
N GLU A 290 2.11 -16.51 -14.14
CA GLU A 290 0.98 -17.19 -14.79
C GLU A 290 0.27 -18.19 -13.84
N ALA A 291 1.03 -18.88 -12.98
CA ALA A 291 0.44 -19.69 -11.91
C ALA A 291 -0.28 -18.80 -10.86
N HIS A 292 0.29 -17.65 -10.51
CA HIS A 292 -0.38 -16.72 -9.59
C HIS A 292 -1.70 -16.17 -10.16
N LYS A 293 -1.70 -15.84 -11.45
CA LYS A 293 -2.90 -15.50 -12.22
C LYS A 293 -3.94 -16.61 -12.16
N GLU A 294 -3.54 -17.86 -12.39
CA GLU A 294 -4.46 -18.99 -12.31
C GLU A 294 -5.04 -19.18 -10.90
N GLY A 295 -4.22 -19.05 -9.87
CA GLY A 295 -4.69 -19.02 -8.48
C GLY A 295 -5.68 -17.88 -8.24
N SER A 296 -5.40 -16.70 -8.78
CA SER A 296 -6.29 -15.54 -8.70
C SER A 296 -7.63 -15.76 -9.42
N ARG A 297 -7.67 -16.52 -10.52
CA ARG A 297 -8.93 -16.92 -11.18
C ARG A 297 -9.78 -17.80 -10.29
N TYR A 298 -9.18 -18.78 -9.61
CA TYR A 298 -9.89 -19.61 -8.62
C TYR A 298 -10.39 -18.77 -7.45
N TRP A 299 -9.56 -17.82 -6.97
CA TRP A 299 -9.92 -16.92 -5.89
C TRP A 299 -11.12 -16.02 -6.24
N ILE A 300 -11.19 -15.43 -7.43
CA ILE A 300 -12.35 -14.62 -7.86
C ILE A 300 -13.63 -15.47 -7.93
N LYS A 301 -13.50 -16.76 -8.28
CA LYS A 301 -14.61 -17.73 -8.35
C LYS A 301 -15.07 -18.19 -6.96
N ASP A 302 -14.25 -18.06 -5.92
CA ASP A 302 -14.63 -18.29 -4.53
C ASP A 302 -15.43 -17.09 -3.99
N LYS A 303 -16.76 -17.16 -4.08
CA LYS A 303 -17.67 -16.07 -3.69
C LYS A 303 -18.10 -16.20 -2.23
N GLY A 304 -17.98 -15.11 -1.47
CA GLY A 304 -18.42 -15.01 -0.08
C GLY A 304 -17.79 -16.03 0.89
N PRO A 305 -16.46 -16.31 0.86
CA PRO A 305 -15.85 -17.20 1.83
C PRO A 305 -15.91 -16.60 3.24
N ILE A 306 -16.00 -17.41 4.29
CA ILE A 306 -16.02 -16.90 5.68
C ILE A 306 -14.65 -16.36 6.08
N VAL A 307 -13.59 -17.07 5.71
CA VAL A 307 -12.19 -16.63 5.82
C VAL A 307 -11.73 -16.26 4.41
N GLU A 308 -11.48 -14.97 4.21
CA GLU A 308 -10.98 -14.41 2.96
C GLU A 308 -9.48 -14.16 3.08
N SER A 309 -8.75 -14.40 1.98
CA SER A 309 -7.30 -14.23 1.97
C SER A 309 -6.75 -14.01 0.58
N TYR A 310 -5.62 -13.31 0.49
CA TYR A 310 -4.82 -13.20 -0.72
C TYR A 310 -3.34 -13.07 -0.34
N ILE A 311 -2.43 -13.51 -1.21
CA ILE A 311 -0.99 -13.54 -0.92
C ILE A 311 -0.15 -13.48 -2.21
N GLY A 312 0.93 -12.71 -2.21
CA GLY A 312 1.90 -12.67 -3.30
C GLY A 312 2.63 -11.33 -3.43
N PHE A 313 3.17 -11.07 -4.61
CA PHE A 313 3.77 -9.78 -4.97
C PHE A 313 2.69 -8.94 -5.66
N ILE A 314 1.99 -8.10 -4.91
CA ILE A 314 0.67 -7.56 -5.31
C ILE A 314 0.74 -6.11 -5.75
N GLU A 315 1.16 -5.22 -4.85
CA GLU A 315 1.12 -3.77 -5.09
C GLU A 315 2.48 -3.23 -5.52
N SER A 316 2.51 -2.38 -6.56
CA SER A 316 3.76 -1.85 -7.13
C SER A 316 4.13 -0.44 -6.66
N TYR A 317 3.43 0.10 -5.65
CA TYR A 317 3.59 1.49 -5.20
C TYR A 317 5.02 1.88 -4.79
N ARG A 318 5.77 0.95 -4.21
CA ARG A 318 7.11 1.22 -3.62
C ARG A 318 8.27 0.91 -4.56
N ASP A 319 8.00 0.34 -5.73
CA ASP A 319 8.96 0.29 -6.82
C ASP A 319 9.11 1.71 -7.40
N PRO A 320 10.30 2.34 -7.37
CA PRO A 320 10.49 3.67 -7.97
C PRO A 320 10.15 3.76 -9.47
N PHE A 321 10.13 2.63 -10.19
CA PHE A 321 9.66 2.54 -11.57
C PHE A 321 8.16 2.20 -11.68
N GLY A 322 7.59 1.52 -10.66
CA GLY A 322 6.17 1.25 -10.53
C GLY A 322 5.66 -0.06 -11.14
N SER A 323 6.52 -1.06 -11.44
CA SER A 323 6.09 -2.33 -12.06
C SER A 323 6.38 -3.59 -11.25
N ARG A 324 7.21 -3.53 -10.21
CA ARG A 324 7.54 -4.65 -9.32
C ARG A 324 6.66 -4.61 -8.07
N GLY A 325 6.11 -5.75 -7.70
CA GLY A 325 5.24 -5.89 -6.53
C GLY A 325 6.05 -5.98 -5.23
N GLU A 326 5.60 -5.27 -4.19
CA GLU A 326 5.94 -5.62 -2.81
C GLU A 326 5.23 -6.93 -2.43
N PHE A 327 5.89 -7.77 -1.63
CA PHE A 327 5.22 -8.93 -1.06
C PHE A 327 4.22 -8.49 0.00
N GLU A 328 2.98 -8.96 -0.11
CA GLU A 328 1.99 -8.84 0.93
C GLU A 328 1.11 -10.09 1.02
N GLY A 329 0.43 -10.22 2.15
CA GLY A 329 -0.71 -11.11 2.24
C GLY A 329 -1.63 -10.71 3.36
N PHE A 330 -2.87 -11.16 3.29
CA PHE A 330 -3.84 -10.95 4.35
C PHE A 330 -4.70 -12.18 4.59
N VAL A 331 -5.21 -12.27 5.81
CA VAL A 331 -6.26 -13.17 6.25
C VAL A 331 -7.27 -12.34 7.02
N ALA A 332 -8.51 -12.37 6.59
CA ALA A 332 -9.57 -11.58 7.20
C ALA A 332 -10.87 -12.38 7.25
N VAL A 333 -11.74 -12.03 8.19
CA VAL A 333 -13.01 -12.73 8.43
C VAL A 333 -14.16 -11.84 7.98
N VAL A 334 -15.12 -12.41 7.24
CA VAL A 334 -16.26 -11.64 6.73
C VAL A 334 -17.13 -11.12 7.87
N ASN A 335 -17.34 -9.80 7.86
CA ASN A 335 -18.34 -9.12 8.66
C ASN A 335 -19.68 -9.16 7.93
N LYS A 336 -20.56 -10.11 8.30
CA LYS A 336 -21.82 -10.37 7.60
C LYS A 336 -22.76 -9.15 7.57
N ALA A 337 -22.86 -8.39 8.66
CA ALA A 337 -23.75 -7.25 8.77
C ALA A 337 -23.35 -6.12 7.81
N MET A 338 -22.06 -5.79 7.76
CA MET A 338 -21.54 -4.78 6.84
C MET A 338 -21.55 -5.26 5.39
N SER A 339 -21.27 -6.54 5.15
CA SER A 339 -21.29 -7.12 3.80
C SER A 339 -22.69 -7.11 3.18
N GLU A 340 -23.77 -7.15 3.97
CA GLU A 340 -25.15 -6.98 3.47
C GLU A 340 -25.36 -5.60 2.81
N ARG A 341 -24.76 -4.53 3.36
CA ARG A 341 -24.85 -3.17 2.79
C ARG A 341 -24.12 -3.09 1.45
N PHE A 342 -22.92 -3.66 1.38
CA PHE A 342 -22.16 -3.72 0.12
C PHE A 342 -22.85 -4.57 -0.94
N ALA A 343 -23.49 -5.69 -0.55
CA ALA A 343 -24.30 -6.49 -1.48
C ALA A 343 -25.48 -5.69 -2.07
N LYS A 344 -26.16 -4.85 -1.25
CA LYS A 344 -27.21 -3.94 -1.73
C LYS A 344 -26.66 -2.87 -2.68
N LEU A 345 -25.46 -2.37 -2.43
CA LEU A 345 -24.77 -1.43 -3.33
C LEU A 345 -24.43 -2.08 -4.67
N VAL A 346 -23.84 -3.29 -4.67
CA VAL A 346 -23.57 -4.08 -5.87
C VAL A 346 -24.86 -4.34 -6.66
N GLY A 347 -25.95 -4.68 -5.97
CA GLY A 347 -27.27 -4.86 -6.58
C GLY A 347 -27.83 -3.60 -7.25
N SER A 348 -27.38 -2.42 -6.81
CA SER A 348 -27.80 -1.11 -7.34
C SER A 348 -26.83 -0.53 -8.38
N ALA A 349 -25.69 -1.16 -8.64
CA ALA A 349 -24.63 -0.61 -9.48
C ALA A 349 -25.11 -0.27 -10.90
N GLU A 350 -25.94 -1.12 -11.52
CA GLU A 350 -26.49 -0.89 -12.86
C GLU A 350 -27.42 0.35 -12.95
N VAL A 351 -27.98 0.78 -11.82
CA VAL A 351 -28.78 2.01 -11.70
C VAL A 351 -27.90 3.23 -11.45
N LEU A 352 -26.78 3.05 -10.74
CA LEU A 352 -25.89 4.14 -10.34
C LEU A 352 -24.85 4.50 -11.41
N LEU A 353 -24.35 3.54 -12.20
CA LEU A 353 -23.35 3.78 -13.25
C LEU A 353 -23.80 4.82 -14.28
N PRO A 354 -25.07 4.83 -14.77
CA PRO A 354 -25.54 5.87 -15.69
C PRO A 354 -25.55 7.30 -15.12
N GLU A 355 -25.40 7.48 -13.80
CA GLU A 355 -25.30 8.82 -13.20
C GLU A 355 -23.90 9.43 -13.36
N LEU A 356 -22.88 8.61 -13.63
CA LEU A 356 -21.50 9.07 -13.80
C LEU A 356 -21.37 10.01 -15.01
N PRO A 357 -20.49 11.01 -14.94
CA PRO A 357 -20.51 12.15 -15.85
C PRO A 357 -19.81 11.88 -17.20
N TRP A 358 -19.90 10.67 -17.74
CA TRP A 358 -19.36 10.34 -19.06
C TRP A 358 -20.39 9.61 -19.93
N PRO A 359 -20.27 9.68 -21.26
CA PRO A 359 -21.16 8.98 -22.17
C PRO A 359 -21.15 7.47 -21.97
N ARG A 360 -22.25 6.77 -22.32
CA ARG A 360 -22.40 5.32 -22.14
C ARG A 360 -21.29 4.53 -22.85
N GLU A 361 -20.78 5.06 -23.95
CA GLU A 361 -19.72 4.48 -24.77
C GLU A 361 -18.36 4.44 -24.04
N PHE A 362 -18.17 5.29 -23.02
CA PHE A 362 -16.99 5.33 -22.16
C PHE A 362 -17.14 4.44 -20.92
N GLU A 363 -18.28 3.74 -20.77
CA GLU A 363 -18.51 2.74 -19.74
C GLU A 363 -18.33 1.32 -20.29
N LYS A 364 -18.05 0.35 -19.41
CA LYS A 364 -17.95 -1.06 -19.78
C LYS A 364 -19.27 -1.55 -20.38
N ASP A 365 -19.17 -2.38 -21.43
CA ASP A 365 -20.35 -2.89 -22.16
C ASP A 365 -21.25 -3.71 -21.24
N THR A 366 -20.65 -4.51 -20.35
CA THR A 366 -21.32 -5.27 -19.30
C THR A 366 -20.62 -5.02 -17.97
N PHE A 367 -21.39 -4.63 -16.95
CA PHE A 367 -20.86 -4.51 -15.60
C PHE A 367 -20.79 -5.89 -14.95
N LEU A 368 -19.57 -6.38 -14.73
CA LEU A 368 -19.35 -7.61 -13.97
C LEU A 368 -19.55 -7.31 -12.49
N LYS A 369 -20.67 -7.78 -11.91
CA LYS A 369 -20.99 -7.59 -10.49
C LYS A 369 -19.89 -8.25 -9.62
N PRO A 370 -19.01 -7.47 -8.97
CA PRO A 370 -17.93 -8.04 -8.19
C PRO A 370 -18.48 -8.56 -6.85
N ASP A 371 -17.68 -9.40 -6.19
CA ASP A 371 -17.93 -9.71 -4.78
C ASP A 371 -17.42 -8.54 -3.94
N PHE A 372 -18.30 -7.93 -3.14
CA PHE A 372 -17.93 -6.82 -2.28
C PHE A 372 -18.25 -7.15 -0.83
N THR A 373 -17.20 -7.38 -0.05
CA THR A 373 -17.28 -7.81 1.34
C THR A 373 -16.61 -6.80 2.28
N SER A 374 -17.16 -6.70 3.48
CA SER A 374 -16.48 -6.04 4.60
C SER A 374 -15.81 -7.11 5.44
N LEU A 375 -14.53 -6.92 5.73
CA LEU A 375 -13.73 -7.90 6.43
C LEU A 375 -13.11 -7.29 7.69
N ASP A 376 -12.99 -8.11 8.73
CA ASP A 376 -12.18 -7.81 9.90
C ASP A 376 -10.84 -8.53 9.75
N VAL A 377 -9.77 -7.75 9.62
CA VAL A 377 -8.40 -8.27 9.45
C VAL A 377 -7.98 -9.03 10.69
N LEU A 378 -7.59 -10.30 10.50
CA LEU A 378 -6.88 -11.10 11.49
C LEU A 378 -5.37 -10.92 11.33
N THR A 379 -4.89 -10.99 10.09
CA THR A 379 -3.49 -10.85 9.71
C THR A 379 -3.38 -10.02 8.44
N PHE A 380 -2.48 -9.04 8.41
CA PHE A 380 -2.01 -8.36 7.21
C PHE A 380 -0.49 -8.19 7.32
N ALA A 381 0.28 -8.97 6.55
CA ALA A 381 1.73 -8.87 6.55
C ALA A 381 2.21 -8.17 5.29
N GLY A 382 3.08 -7.18 5.47
CA GLY A 382 3.58 -6.28 4.44
C GLY A 382 4.17 -5.03 5.09
N SER A 383 4.34 -3.96 4.33
CA SER A 383 4.84 -2.68 4.84
C SER A 383 3.75 -1.80 5.49
N GLY A 384 2.47 -2.09 5.27
CA GLY A 384 1.37 -1.32 5.82
C GLY A 384 0.04 -2.07 5.75
N ILE A 385 -0.99 -1.53 6.40
CA ILE A 385 -2.35 -2.09 6.37
C ILE A 385 -3.26 -1.07 5.70
N PRO A 386 -3.86 -1.39 4.53
CA PRO A 386 -4.77 -0.48 3.84
C PRO A 386 -6.14 -0.44 4.53
N ALA A 387 -7.00 0.48 4.09
CA ALA A 387 -8.38 0.57 4.56
C ALA A 387 -9.36 -0.21 3.67
N GLY A 388 -8.97 -0.49 2.43
CA GLY A 388 -9.72 -1.21 1.42
C GLY A 388 -8.77 -1.73 0.35
N ILE A 389 -9.24 -2.70 -0.45
CA ILE A 389 -8.45 -3.37 -1.49
C ILE A 389 -9.35 -3.70 -2.68
N ASN A 390 -8.85 -3.50 -3.91
CA ASN A 390 -9.47 -3.94 -5.15
C ASN A 390 -8.47 -4.80 -5.93
N ILE A 391 -8.68 -6.12 -5.95
CA ILE A 391 -7.72 -7.10 -6.49
C ILE A 391 -8.43 -8.21 -7.28
N PRO A 392 -7.70 -8.95 -8.15
CA PRO A 392 -6.27 -8.84 -8.44
C PRO A 392 -5.92 -7.66 -9.36
N ASN A 393 -4.64 -7.27 -9.38
CA ASN A 393 -4.10 -6.20 -10.24
C ASN A 393 -3.85 -6.65 -11.71
N TYR A 394 -4.40 -7.79 -12.13
CA TYR A 394 -4.24 -8.33 -13.48
C TYR A 394 -5.37 -7.87 -14.39
N ASP A 395 -5.12 -6.87 -15.24
CA ASP A 395 -6.13 -6.28 -16.12
C ASP A 395 -6.84 -7.29 -17.03
N ASP A 396 -6.12 -8.30 -17.53
CA ASP A 396 -6.70 -9.38 -18.35
C ASP A 396 -7.77 -10.15 -17.57
N ILE A 397 -7.55 -10.40 -16.28
CA ILE A 397 -8.52 -11.06 -15.40
C ILE A 397 -9.65 -10.10 -15.01
N ARG A 398 -9.33 -8.86 -14.62
CA ARG A 398 -10.33 -7.86 -14.20
C ARG A 398 -11.35 -7.57 -15.30
N GLN A 399 -10.91 -7.52 -16.56
CA GLN A 399 -11.76 -7.21 -17.70
C GLN A 399 -12.59 -8.42 -18.16
N SER A 400 -12.06 -9.64 -18.08
CA SER A 400 -12.70 -10.82 -18.67
C SER A 400 -13.39 -11.76 -17.67
N GLU A 401 -12.93 -11.81 -16.42
CA GLU A 401 -13.40 -12.76 -15.40
C GLU A 401 -13.96 -12.06 -14.15
N GLY A 402 -13.38 -10.93 -13.73
CA GLY A 402 -13.85 -10.10 -12.62
C GLY A 402 -12.76 -9.80 -11.57
N PHE A 403 -13.20 -9.26 -10.45
CA PHE A 403 -12.35 -8.85 -9.32
C PHE A 403 -13.18 -8.91 -8.01
N LYS A 404 -12.52 -8.75 -6.86
CA LYS A 404 -13.21 -8.51 -5.57
C LYS A 404 -12.83 -7.15 -4.99
N ASN A 405 -13.81 -6.55 -4.33
CA ASN A 405 -13.62 -5.35 -3.52
C ASN A 405 -13.71 -5.73 -2.05
N VAL A 406 -12.83 -5.16 -1.25
CA VAL A 406 -12.73 -5.45 0.17
C VAL A 406 -12.65 -4.15 0.94
N SER A 407 -13.47 -4.01 1.99
CA SER A 407 -13.34 -2.94 2.98
C SER A 407 -12.90 -3.52 4.33
N LEU A 408 -11.80 -3.02 4.89
CA LEU A 408 -11.19 -3.53 6.12
C LEU A 408 -11.74 -2.77 7.35
N GLY A 409 -12.90 -3.22 7.84
CA GLY A 409 -13.73 -2.48 8.81
C GLY A 409 -13.01 -2.16 10.12
N ASN A 410 -12.34 -3.15 10.71
CA ASN A 410 -11.58 -2.95 11.95
C ASN A 410 -10.35 -2.02 11.79
N VAL A 411 -9.74 -1.95 10.60
CA VAL A 411 -8.65 -1.01 10.30
C VAL A 411 -9.19 0.41 10.17
N VAL A 412 -10.31 0.58 9.48
CA VAL A 412 -11.02 1.86 9.32
C VAL A 412 -11.41 2.43 10.67
N ALA A 413 -12.02 1.62 11.54
CA ALA A 413 -12.46 2.05 12.86
C ALA A 413 -11.33 2.68 13.70
N ILE A 414 -10.11 2.13 13.60
CA ILE A 414 -8.95 2.60 14.35
C ILE A 414 -8.26 3.80 13.69
N SER A 415 -8.17 3.78 12.36
CA SER A 415 -7.51 4.83 11.57
C SER A 415 -8.15 6.21 11.80
N TYR A 416 -9.46 6.25 12.05
CA TYR A 416 -10.22 7.48 12.23
C TYR A 416 -10.55 7.83 13.69
N ALA A 417 -10.21 6.97 14.64
CA ALA A 417 -10.34 7.30 16.06
C ALA A 417 -9.33 8.41 16.42
N THR A 418 -9.77 9.66 16.44
CA THR A 418 -8.89 10.79 16.77
C THR A 418 -9.46 11.59 17.92
N LYS A 419 -8.57 12.25 18.67
CA LYS A 419 -8.98 13.15 19.75
C LYS A 419 -9.32 14.51 19.15
N LYS A 420 -10.24 15.25 19.78
CA LYS A 420 -10.72 16.54 19.26
C LYS A 420 -9.58 17.56 19.09
N GLU A 421 -8.68 17.60 20.06
CA GLU A 421 -7.51 18.48 20.08
C GLU A 421 -6.51 18.18 18.94
N LYS A 422 -6.54 16.95 18.40
CA LYS A 422 -5.69 16.46 17.32
C LYS A 422 -6.23 16.80 15.91
N LEU A 423 -7.45 17.31 15.83
CA LEU A 423 -8.06 17.73 14.56
C LEU A 423 -7.55 19.10 14.10
N THR A 424 -6.44 19.08 13.36
CA THR A 424 -5.86 20.28 12.74
C THR A 424 -6.72 20.82 11.59
N PHE A 425 -6.64 22.13 11.36
CA PHE A 425 -7.20 22.85 10.21
C PHE A 425 -8.73 22.91 10.08
N LEU A 426 -9.47 22.36 11.05
CA LEU A 426 -10.94 22.44 11.10
C LEU A 426 -11.40 23.55 12.03
N GLU A 427 -12.56 24.14 11.72
CA GLU A 427 -13.27 25.02 12.65
C GLU A 427 -13.82 24.22 13.84
N GLU A 428 -13.87 24.84 15.02
CA GLU A 428 -14.37 24.18 16.24
C GLU A 428 -15.78 23.60 16.08
N LYS A 429 -16.65 24.27 15.31
CA LYS A 429 -18.01 23.81 15.03
C LYS A 429 -18.06 22.49 14.25
N ASP A 430 -17.03 22.20 13.45
CA ASP A 430 -16.98 21.01 12.59
C ASP A 430 -16.31 19.83 13.29
N LYS A 431 -15.51 20.05 14.34
CA LYS A 431 -14.72 18.99 14.98
C LYS A 431 -15.57 17.89 15.61
N ASP A 432 -16.64 18.24 16.32
CA ASP A 432 -17.53 17.25 16.95
C ASP A 432 -18.29 16.44 15.89
N LEU A 433 -18.71 17.12 14.82
CA LEU A 433 -19.37 16.50 13.68
C LEU A 433 -18.43 15.56 12.93
N PHE A 434 -17.16 15.96 12.78
CA PHE A 434 -16.11 15.14 12.18
C PHE A 434 -15.87 13.87 12.99
N ILE A 435 -15.70 13.95 14.31
CA ILE A 435 -15.51 12.76 15.15
C ILE A 435 -16.68 11.79 15.01
N LYS A 436 -17.92 12.30 15.01
CA LYS A 436 -19.13 11.47 14.93
C LYS A 436 -19.27 10.78 13.58
N TRP A 437 -19.07 11.51 12.48
CA TRP A 437 -19.46 11.05 11.15
C TRP A 437 -18.29 10.66 10.25
N LYS A 438 -17.03 10.84 10.66
CA LYS A 438 -15.87 10.47 9.83
C LYS A 438 -15.83 8.98 9.48
N GLY A 439 -16.24 8.10 10.40
CA GLY A 439 -16.36 6.67 10.15
C GLY A 439 -17.44 6.37 9.10
N PRO A 440 -18.72 6.71 9.36
CA PRO A 440 -19.80 6.53 8.41
C PRO A 440 -19.58 7.17 7.03
N SER A 441 -19.06 8.41 6.98
CA SER A 441 -18.76 9.08 5.72
C SER A 441 -17.64 8.39 4.94
N PHE A 442 -16.68 7.78 5.65
CA PHE A 442 -15.62 7.01 5.01
C PHE A 442 -16.11 5.66 4.50
N GLU A 443 -17.04 4.99 5.19
CA GLU A 443 -17.68 3.76 4.70
C GLU A 443 -18.38 3.99 3.36
N VAL A 444 -19.14 5.10 3.25
CA VAL A 444 -19.76 5.52 1.98
C VAL A 444 -18.69 5.79 0.91
N GLN A 445 -17.66 6.58 1.25
CA GLN A 445 -16.60 6.94 0.31
C GLN A 445 -15.85 5.71 -0.21
N VAL A 446 -15.44 4.79 0.66
CA VAL A 446 -14.74 3.55 0.27
C VAL A 446 -15.66 2.66 -0.55
N GLY A 447 -16.91 2.48 -0.14
CA GLY A 447 -17.87 1.70 -0.91
C GLY A 447 -18.00 2.17 -2.35
N LEU A 448 -18.12 3.48 -2.54
CA LEU A 448 -18.22 4.07 -3.87
C LEU A 448 -16.88 4.06 -4.62
N HIS A 449 -15.77 4.36 -3.94
CA HIS A 449 -14.42 4.40 -4.50
C HIS A 449 -13.99 3.04 -5.06
N GLU A 450 -14.14 1.96 -4.28
CA GLU A 450 -13.74 0.61 -4.68
C GLU A 450 -14.66 0.04 -5.77
N LEU A 451 -15.99 0.13 -5.57
CA LEU A 451 -16.95 -0.51 -6.46
C LEU A 451 -17.21 0.28 -7.73
N LEU A 452 -17.52 1.56 -7.59
CA LEU A 452 -18.00 2.41 -8.70
C LEU A 452 -16.93 3.38 -9.17
N GLY A 453 -15.89 3.65 -8.37
CA GLY A 453 -14.67 4.30 -8.80
C GLY A 453 -13.88 3.35 -9.69
N HIS A 454 -13.06 2.49 -9.11
CA HIS A 454 -12.20 1.55 -9.86
C HIS A 454 -12.97 0.58 -10.76
N GLY A 455 -14.17 0.17 -10.37
CA GLY A 455 -14.98 -0.78 -11.14
C GLY A 455 -15.62 -0.21 -12.40
N SER A 456 -15.66 1.12 -12.58
CA SER A 456 -16.30 1.80 -13.72
C SER A 456 -15.30 2.28 -14.78
N GLY A 457 -15.83 2.63 -15.96
CA GLY A 457 -15.07 3.19 -17.07
C GLY A 457 -14.43 2.12 -17.97
N LYS A 458 -14.33 2.44 -19.26
CA LYS A 458 -13.81 1.56 -20.32
C LYS A 458 -12.50 2.08 -20.89
N LEU A 459 -11.55 1.18 -21.15
CA LEU A 459 -10.35 1.49 -21.93
C LEU A 459 -10.61 1.15 -23.40
N PHE A 460 -10.29 2.06 -24.31
CA PHE A 460 -10.39 1.81 -25.74
C PHE A 460 -9.12 1.10 -26.22
N VAL A 461 -9.29 -0.12 -26.75
CA VAL A 461 -8.19 -1.04 -27.06
C VAL A 461 -8.32 -1.50 -28.51
N GLN A 462 -7.17 -1.56 -29.19
CA GLN A 462 -6.97 -2.28 -30.44
C GLN A 462 -6.09 -3.50 -30.18
N ASP A 463 -6.60 -4.69 -30.47
CA ASP A 463 -5.84 -5.93 -30.33
C ASP A 463 -4.78 -6.10 -31.45
N ASP A 464 -3.95 -7.15 -31.33
CA ASP A 464 -2.88 -7.46 -32.27
C ASP A 464 -3.40 -7.81 -33.68
N ASP A 465 -4.67 -8.24 -33.79
CA ASP A 465 -5.36 -8.52 -35.06
C ASP A 465 -5.99 -7.25 -35.68
N GLY A 466 -5.83 -6.10 -35.01
CA GLY A 466 -6.31 -4.80 -35.46
C GLY A 466 -7.78 -4.54 -35.16
N LYS A 467 -8.45 -5.40 -34.40
CA LYS A 467 -9.86 -5.26 -34.00
C LYS A 467 -9.98 -4.35 -32.77
N PHE A 468 -11.01 -3.52 -32.79
CA PHE A 468 -11.31 -2.57 -31.72
C PHE A 468 -12.38 -3.13 -30.78
N ASN A 469 -12.26 -2.81 -29.49
CA ASN A 469 -13.30 -3.10 -28.50
C ASN A 469 -14.39 -2.01 -28.41
N PHE A 470 -14.40 -1.05 -29.34
CA PHE A 470 -15.35 0.06 -29.43
C PHE A 470 -15.61 0.45 -30.89
N ASP A 471 -16.72 1.17 -31.16
CA ASP A 471 -17.05 1.64 -32.51
C ASP A 471 -16.37 2.98 -32.82
N ARG A 472 -15.36 2.96 -33.69
CA ARG A 472 -14.61 4.17 -34.07
C ARG A 472 -15.40 5.20 -34.86
N SER A 473 -16.49 4.79 -35.51
CA SER A 473 -17.32 5.67 -36.33
C SER A 473 -18.43 6.35 -35.53
N GLU A 474 -18.85 5.75 -34.42
CA GLU A 474 -19.94 6.24 -33.59
C GLU A 474 -19.47 6.90 -32.29
N VAL A 475 -18.36 6.45 -31.69
CA VAL A 475 -17.88 6.96 -30.41
C VAL A 475 -17.20 8.32 -30.59
N LEU A 476 -17.87 9.36 -30.09
CA LEU A 476 -17.38 10.74 -30.09
C LEU A 476 -16.74 11.09 -28.74
N ASN A 477 -15.65 11.85 -28.78
CA ASN A 477 -15.05 12.46 -27.60
C ASN A 477 -15.97 13.60 -27.11
N PRO A 478 -16.51 13.54 -25.88
CA PRO A 478 -17.45 14.55 -25.38
C PRO A 478 -16.83 15.93 -25.15
N GLU A 479 -15.50 16.04 -25.06
CA GLU A 479 -14.80 17.31 -24.90
C GLU A 479 -14.61 18.03 -26.25
N THR A 480 -14.42 17.29 -27.34
CA THR A 480 -14.12 17.88 -28.67
C THR A 480 -15.27 17.76 -29.67
N GLY A 481 -16.19 16.82 -29.46
CA GLY A 481 -17.23 16.44 -30.42
C GLY A 481 -16.72 15.63 -31.62
N GLU A 482 -15.44 15.28 -31.65
CA GLU A 482 -14.80 14.55 -32.75
C GLU A 482 -14.72 13.04 -32.46
N PRO A 483 -14.62 12.18 -33.49
CA PRO A 483 -14.37 10.76 -33.29
C PRO A 483 -13.07 10.50 -32.52
N VAL A 484 -13.06 9.46 -31.69
CA VAL A 484 -11.87 9.06 -30.92
C VAL A 484 -10.70 8.71 -31.86
N SER A 485 -9.55 9.35 -31.62
CA SER A 485 -8.35 9.26 -32.47
C SER A 485 -7.16 8.52 -31.82
N SER A 486 -7.25 8.17 -30.53
CA SER A 486 -6.21 7.48 -29.77
C SER A 486 -6.79 6.35 -28.89
N TRP A 487 -5.97 5.33 -28.64
CA TRP A 487 -6.35 4.09 -27.93
C TRP A 487 -5.09 3.30 -27.50
N TYR A 488 -5.28 2.31 -26.63
CA TYR A 488 -4.28 1.32 -26.23
C TYR A 488 -4.09 0.27 -27.34
N ARG A 489 -2.86 -0.22 -27.56
CA ARG A 489 -2.53 -1.21 -28.59
C ARG A 489 -1.87 -2.46 -28.00
N GLY A 490 -2.23 -3.63 -28.52
CA GLY A 490 -1.59 -4.90 -28.18
C GLY A 490 -1.60 -5.18 -26.68
N SER A 491 -0.42 -5.21 -26.06
CA SER A 491 -0.24 -5.48 -24.62
C SER A 491 -0.06 -4.24 -23.75
N GLU A 492 -0.30 -3.05 -24.30
CA GLU A 492 -0.25 -1.80 -23.54
C GLU A 492 -1.33 -1.76 -22.46
N THR A 493 -0.94 -1.37 -21.25
CA THR A 493 -1.82 -1.28 -20.08
C THR A 493 -1.94 0.17 -19.62
N TRP A 494 -2.86 0.42 -18.67
CA TRP A 494 -2.95 1.70 -17.98
C TRP A 494 -1.59 2.13 -17.41
N ASP A 495 -0.95 1.22 -16.67
CA ASP A 495 0.31 1.49 -15.98
C ASP A 495 1.47 1.70 -16.94
N SER A 496 1.57 0.91 -18.02
CA SER A 496 2.68 1.07 -18.97
C SER A 496 2.58 2.37 -19.76
N LYS A 497 1.37 2.90 -20.00
CA LYS A 497 1.14 4.16 -20.70
C LYS A 497 1.31 5.39 -19.82
N PHE A 498 0.67 5.41 -18.65
CA PHE A 498 0.63 6.59 -17.77
C PHE A 498 1.76 6.59 -16.75
N SER A 499 2.43 5.45 -16.55
CA SER A 499 3.63 5.25 -15.73
C SER A 499 3.59 5.99 -14.40
N THR A 500 4.43 7.00 -14.23
CA THR A 500 4.63 7.74 -12.97
C THR A 500 3.39 8.46 -12.43
N ILE A 501 2.36 8.69 -13.25
CA ILE A 501 1.10 9.30 -12.79
C ILE A 501 -0.06 8.32 -12.74
N ALA A 502 0.12 7.08 -13.21
CA ALA A 502 -0.95 6.10 -13.39
C ALA A 502 -1.72 5.87 -12.09
N SER A 503 -1.04 5.55 -10.99
CA SER A 503 -1.70 5.29 -9.71
C SER A 503 -2.43 6.53 -9.20
N SER A 504 -1.74 7.66 -9.07
CA SER A 504 -2.31 8.91 -8.53
C SER A 504 -3.50 9.44 -9.33
N TYR A 505 -3.44 9.33 -10.66
CA TYR A 505 -4.53 9.71 -11.54
C TYR A 505 -5.76 8.82 -11.34
N GLU A 506 -5.55 7.50 -11.26
CA GLU A 506 -6.63 6.54 -11.03
C GLU A 506 -7.28 6.72 -9.65
N GLU A 507 -6.48 6.95 -8.61
CA GLU A 507 -6.99 7.27 -7.27
C GLU A 507 -7.83 8.54 -7.25
N CYS A 508 -7.39 9.58 -7.97
CA CYS A 508 -8.13 10.82 -8.09
C CYS A 508 -9.49 10.61 -8.77
N ARG A 509 -9.53 9.81 -9.83
CA ARG A 509 -10.77 9.44 -10.52
C ARG A 509 -11.72 8.71 -9.56
N ALA A 510 -11.24 7.69 -8.86
CA ALA A 510 -12.04 6.89 -7.95
C ALA A 510 -12.53 7.71 -6.73
N GLU A 511 -11.70 8.57 -6.15
CA GLU A 511 -12.11 9.48 -5.07
C GLU A 511 -13.15 10.52 -5.53
N CYS A 512 -13.03 11.04 -6.76
CA CYS A 512 -14.06 11.89 -7.38
C CYS A 512 -15.39 11.17 -7.57
N VAL A 513 -15.39 9.91 -7.99
CA VAL A 513 -16.62 9.11 -8.08
C VAL A 513 -17.30 9.00 -6.72
N GLY A 514 -16.54 8.72 -5.66
CA GLY A 514 -17.06 8.67 -4.30
C GLY A 514 -17.73 9.99 -3.87
N LEU A 515 -17.07 11.12 -4.11
CA LEU A 515 -17.66 12.44 -3.80
C LEU A 515 -18.91 12.73 -4.62
N TYR A 516 -18.91 12.34 -5.89
CA TYR A 516 -20.01 12.63 -6.80
C TYR A 516 -21.26 11.80 -6.48
N LEU A 517 -21.09 10.48 -6.27
CA LEU A 517 -22.18 9.56 -6.00
C LEU A 517 -22.66 9.57 -4.54
N CYS A 518 -21.85 10.06 -3.57
CA CYS A 518 -22.33 10.20 -2.19
C CYS A 518 -23.48 11.20 -2.06
N LEU A 519 -23.69 12.07 -3.06
CA LEU A 519 -24.82 13.00 -3.13
C LEU A 519 -26.15 12.31 -3.48
N ASN A 520 -26.12 11.04 -3.88
CA ASN A 520 -27.31 10.28 -4.24
C ASN A 520 -28.01 9.73 -2.98
N LYS A 521 -29.31 10.03 -2.84
CA LYS A 521 -30.11 9.61 -1.67
C LYS A 521 -30.27 8.10 -1.56
N GLN A 522 -30.37 7.37 -2.68
CA GLN A 522 -30.43 5.91 -2.67
C GLN A 522 -29.13 5.31 -2.12
N VAL A 523 -27.98 5.89 -2.49
CA VAL A 523 -26.68 5.47 -1.95
C VAL A 523 -26.67 5.65 -0.42
N LEU A 524 -27.02 6.83 0.08
CA LEU A 524 -27.02 7.09 1.53
C LEU A 524 -27.97 6.14 2.28
N SER A 525 -29.17 5.88 1.74
CA SER A 525 -30.12 4.92 2.31
C SER A 525 -29.58 3.47 2.32
N ILE A 526 -28.84 3.04 1.29
CA ILE A 526 -28.17 1.73 1.28
C ILE A 526 -27.21 1.57 2.47
N PHE A 527 -26.50 2.65 2.82
CA PHE A 527 -25.61 2.67 3.99
C PHE A 527 -26.34 2.94 5.31
N GLY A 528 -27.66 3.13 5.28
CA GLY A 528 -28.49 3.33 6.47
C GLY A 528 -28.50 4.76 6.99
N HIS A 529 -28.27 5.75 6.11
CA HIS A 529 -28.30 7.17 6.45
C HIS A 529 -29.47 7.85 5.75
N GLU A 530 -30.33 8.51 6.53
CA GLU A 530 -31.50 9.24 6.04
C GLU A 530 -31.55 10.64 6.66
N ASP A 531 -32.35 11.52 6.08
CA ASP A 531 -32.61 12.89 6.55
C ASP A 531 -31.33 13.67 6.93
N GLN A 532 -31.29 14.25 8.13
CA GLN A 532 -30.18 15.08 8.59
C GLN A 532 -28.86 14.32 8.73
N ASP A 533 -28.93 13.03 9.08
CA ASP A 533 -27.74 12.18 9.19
C ASP A 533 -27.10 11.99 7.81
N ALA A 534 -27.92 11.80 6.77
CA ALA A 534 -27.45 11.72 5.39
C ALA A 534 -26.75 13.02 4.93
N GLU A 535 -27.33 14.17 5.24
CA GLU A 535 -26.74 15.49 4.94
C GLU A 535 -25.40 15.70 5.67
N ASP A 536 -25.29 15.27 6.93
CA ASP A 536 -24.05 15.36 7.71
C ASP A 536 -22.96 14.41 7.20
N VAL A 537 -23.33 13.20 6.80
CA VAL A 537 -22.43 12.24 6.16
C VAL A 537 -21.86 12.81 4.85
N VAL A 538 -22.70 13.42 4.01
CA VAL A 538 -22.25 14.10 2.78
C VAL A 538 -21.30 15.23 3.11
N TYR A 539 -21.68 16.15 4.00
CA TYR A 539 -20.85 17.30 4.34
C TYR A 539 -19.49 16.86 4.94
N MET A 540 -19.47 15.87 5.82
CA MET A 540 -18.23 15.34 6.39
C MET A 540 -17.37 14.60 5.38
N ASN A 541 -17.95 13.92 4.39
CA ASN A 541 -17.17 13.31 3.31
C ASN A 541 -16.41 14.38 2.51
N TRP A 542 -17.12 15.43 2.08
CA TRP A 542 -16.52 16.53 1.33
C TRP A 542 -15.52 17.33 2.16
N LEU A 543 -15.82 17.63 3.43
CA LEU A 543 -14.90 18.33 4.33
C LEU A 543 -13.64 17.51 4.58
N SER A 544 -13.77 16.19 4.75
CA SER A 544 -12.64 15.28 4.88
C SER A 544 -11.74 15.31 3.66
N MET A 545 -12.30 15.36 2.45
CA MET A 545 -11.53 15.45 1.21
C MET A 545 -10.69 16.72 1.16
N VAL A 546 -11.31 17.89 1.34
CA VAL A 546 -10.59 19.18 1.23
C VAL A 546 -9.52 19.30 2.31
N ARG A 547 -9.81 18.81 3.53
CA ARG A 547 -8.81 18.72 4.60
C ARG A 547 -7.65 17.80 4.24
N ALA A 548 -7.96 16.62 3.69
CA ALA A 548 -6.94 15.66 3.31
C ALA A 548 -6.08 16.17 2.14
N GLY A 549 -6.64 16.98 1.23
CA GLY A 549 -5.89 17.64 0.17
C GLY A 549 -4.82 18.59 0.69
N LEU A 550 -5.13 19.39 1.74
CA LEU A 550 -4.13 20.26 2.37
C LEU A 550 -3.07 19.44 3.12
N LEU A 551 -3.50 18.44 3.91
CA LEU A 551 -2.58 17.53 4.59
C LEU A 551 -1.66 16.78 3.62
N GLY A 552 -2.13 16.54 2.39
CA GLY A 552 -1.35 15.91 1.33
C GLY A 552 -0.01 16.59 1.05
N LEU A 553 0.12 17.90 1.29
CA LEU A 553 1.36 18.66 1.10
C LEU A 553 2.57 18.08 1.87
N GLU A 554 2.34 17.36 2.98
CA GLU A 554 3.39 16.62 3.70
C GLU A 554 4.16 15.67 2.76
N PHE A 555 3.45 15.07 1.80
CA PHE A 555 3.95 14.04 0.88
C PHE A 555 4.55 14.61 -0.40
N TYR A 556 4.61 15.93 -0.54
CA TYR A 556 5.35 16.59 -1.62
C TYR A 556 6.81 16.83 -1.22
N THR A 557 7.76 16.59 -2.13
CA THR A 557 9.18 16.92 -1.99
C THR A 557 9.52 18.10 -2.91
N PRO A 558 9.73 19.32 -2.39
CA PRO A 558 10.06 20.49 -3.21
C PRO A 558 11.33 20.33 -4.06
N GLU A 559 12.35 19.68 -3.52
CA GLU A 559 13.66 19.54 -4.17
C GLU A 559 13.59 18.68 -5.42
N SER A 560 12.80 17.60 -5.39
CA SER A 560 12.58 16.71 -6.54
C SER A 560 11.33 17.05 -7.35
N LYS A 561 10.54 18.04 -6.91
CA LYS A 561 9.19 18.38 -7.43
C LYS A 561 8.29 17.15 -7.56
N GLY A 562 8.45 16.19 -6.65
CA GLY A 562 7.81 14.88 -6.72
C GLY A 562 6.85 14.65 -5.56
N TRP A 563 5.76 13.94 -5.85
CA TRP A 563 4.85 13.42 -4.83
C TRP A 563 5.28 12.01 -4.42
N ARG A 564 5.27 11.75 -3.11
CA ARG A 564 5.67 10.45 -2.52
C ARG A 564 4.50 9.55 -2.17
N GLN A 565 3.25 9.98 -2.41
CA GLN A 565 2.06 9.18 -2.12
C GLN A 565 0.89 9.54 -3.05
N ALA A 566 0.38 8.54 -3.77
CA ALA A 566 -0.61 8.68 -4.84
C ALA A 566 -1.94 9.29 -4.39
N HIS A 567 -2.58 8.73 -3.36
CA HIS A 567 -3.85 9.25 -2.82
C HIS A 567 -3.74 10.71 -2.31
N MET A 568 -2.62 11.08 -1.71
CA MET A 568 -2.41 12.42 -1.16
C MET A 568 -2.22 13.45 -2.28
N GLN A 569 -1.53 13.08 -3.36
CA GLN A 569 -1.50 13.89 -4.57
C GLN A 569 -2.90 14.01 -5.18
N ALA A 570 -3.65 12.91 -5.28
CA ALA A 570 -5.02 12.89 -5.78
C ALA A 570 -5.97 13.81 -4.99
N ARG A 571 -5.91 13.77 -3.66
CA ARG A 571 -6.71 14.63 -2.77
C ARG A 571 -6.31 16.09 -2.88
N PHE A 572 -5.02 16.38 -3.05
CA PHE A 572 -4.55 17.73 -3.32
C PHE A 572 -5.06 18.26 -4.66
N VAL A 573 -5.05 17.43 -5.71
CA VAL A 573 -5.65 17.75 -7.02
C VAL A 573 -7.13 18.07 -6.86
N ILE A 574 -7.89 17.25 -6.12
CA ILE A 574 -9.32 17.49 -5.88
C ILE A 574 -9.55 18.80 -5.10
N LEU A 575 -8.74 19.07 -4.07
CA LEU A 575 -8.79 20.36 -3.35
C LEU A 575 -8.58 21.54 -4.33
N ARG A 576 -7.59 21.45 -5.21
CA ARG A 576 -7.28 22.49 -6.21
C ARG A 576 -8.43 22.70 -7.19
N VAL A 577 -9.10 21.63 -7.63
CA VAL A 577 -10.30 21.71 -8.48
C VAL A 577 -11.44 22.44 -7.77
N LEU A 578 -11.67 22.13 -6.48
CA LEU A 578 -12.74 22.77 -5.71
C LEU A 578 -12.43 24.23 -5.34
N LEU A 579 -11.16 24.58 -5.15
CA LEU A 579 -10.72 25.97 -4.99
C LEU A 579 -10.89 26.76 -6.31
N GLU A 580 -10.53 26.18 -7.45
CA GLU A 580 -10.69 26.80 -8.77
C GLU A 580 -12.16 27.07 -9.11
N ALA A 581 -13.07 26.20 -8.65
CA ALA A 581 -14.50 26.38 -8.84
C ALA A 581 -15.03 27.71 -8.24
N GLY A 582 -14.33 28.28 -7.26
CA GLY A 582 -14.65 29.59 -6.70
C GLY A 582 -15.99 29.61 -5.94
N GLU A 583 -16.71 30.73 -6.07
CA GLU A 583 -18.04 30.96 -5.46
C GLU A 583 -18.07 30.82 -3.92
N GLY A 584 -16.92 30.85 -3.26
CA GLY A 584 -16.79 30.61 -1.83
C GLY A 584 -17.24 29.20 -1.40
N LEU A 585 -17.07 28.19 -2.26
CA LEU A 585 -17.33 26.79 -1.89
C LEU A 585 -16.32 26.31 -0.84
N VAL A 586 -15.02 26.48 -1.11
CA VAL A 586 -13.93 26.11 -0.21
C VAL A 586 -13.14 27.36 0.15
N GLY A 587 -12.93 27.59 1.44
CA GLY A 587 -12.00 28.60 1.95
C GLY A 587 -10.72 27.95 2.48
N LEU A 588 -9.59 28.61 2.24
CA LEU A 588 -8.28 28.19 2.74
C LEU A 588 -7.49 29.43 3.18
N GLU A 589 -7.31 29.57 4.49
CA GLU A 589 -6.70 30.74 5.12
C GLU A 589 -5.55 30.35 6.03
N GLU A 590 -4.45 31.11 6.01
CA GLU A 590 -3.43 31.03 7.07
C GLU A 590 -3.94 31.75 8.33
N VAL A 591 -3.80 31.09 9.47
CA VAL A 591 -4.19 31.63 10.78
C VAL A 591 -3.05 31.45 11.78
N THR A 592 -3.21 32.02 12.98
CA THR A 592 -2.31 31.73 14.11
C THR A 592 -3.02 30.77 15.05
N GLY A 593 -2.38 29.66 15.37
CA GLY A 593 -2.92 28.66 16.30
C GLY A 593 -2.96 29.20 17.73
N GLU A 594 -3.68 28.50 18.60
CA GLU A 594 -3.80 28.87 20.02
C GLU A 594 -2.45 28.87 20.77
N ASP A 595 -1.48 28.11 20.26
CA ASP A 595 -0.11 28.06 20.75
C ASP A 595 0.79 29.19 20.21
N GLY A 596 0.23 30.14 19.47
CA GLY A 596 0.95 31.28 18.88
C GLY A 596 1.79 30.94 17.65
N LYS A 597 1.75 29.69 17.16
CA LYS A 597 2.51 29.26 15.97
C LYS A 597 1.66 29.36 14.69
N PRO A 598 2.29 29.38 13.49
CA PRO A 598 1.57 29.32 12.23
C PRO A 598 0.60 28.14 12.14
N ASP A 599 -0.59 28.37 11.62
CA ASP A 599 -1.65 27.38 11.44
C ASP A 599 -2.47 27.71 10.17
N ALA A 600 -3.40 26.84 9.79
CA ALA A 600 -4.29 27.07 8.66
C ALA A 600 -5.74 26.72 9.04
N ARG A 601 -6.69 27.21 8.24
CA ARG A 601 -8.11 26.91 8.39
C ARG A 601 -8.71 26.58 7.04
N ILE A 602 -9.42 25.45 7.00
CA ILE A 602 -10.26 25.07 5.86
C ILE A 602 -11.72 25.28 6.25
N THR A 603 -12.47 25.88 5.34
CA THR A 603 -13.93 26.00 5.43
C THR A 603 -14.58 25.41 4.19
N LEU A 604 -15.77 24.83 4.37
CA LEU A 604 -16.59 24.28 3.29
C LEU A 604 -18.02 24.79 3.44
N ASP A 605 -18.56 25.42 2.39
CA ASP A 605 -19.95 25.87 2.37
C ASP A 605 -20.88 24.74 1.97
N ARG A 606 -21.59 24.18 2.95
CA ARG A 606 -22.53 23.07 2.76
C ARG A 606 -23.58 23.35 1.68
N SER A 607 -24.07 24.60 1.59
CA SER A 607 -25.14 24.96 0.65
C SER A 607 -24.71 24.90 -0.81
N LYS A 608 -23.40 24.91 -1.08
CA LYS A 608 -22.82 24.94 -2.42
C LYS A 608 -22.32 23.59 -2.92
N ILE A 609 -22.37 22.55 -2.08
CA ILE A 609 -21.93 21.20 -2.46
C ILE A 609 -22.73 20.68 -3.66
N HIS A 610 -24.07 20.74 -3.59
CA HIS A 610 -24.95 20.21 -4.63
C HIS A 610 -24.97 21.05 -5.92
N THR A 611 -24.45 22.28 -5.89
CA THR A 611 -24.48 23.21 -7.02
C THR A 611 -23.08 23.41 -7.59
N VAL A 612 -22.22 24.17 -6.90
CA VAL A 612 -20.85 24.51 -7.34
C VAL A 612 -19.96 23.27 -7.30
N GLY A 613 -19.92 22.58 -6.15
CA GLY A 613 -19.04 21.43 -5.94
C GLY A 613 -19.34 20.28 -6.91
N LYS A 614 -20.61 19.87 -6.98
CA LYS A 614 -21.08 18.82 -7.90
C LYS A 614 -20.74 19.17 -9.35
N SER A 615 -20.96 20.41 -9.78
CA SER A 615 -20.66 20.84 -11.16
C SER A 615 -19.17 20.81 -11.48
N ALA A 616 -18.32 21.21 -10.53
CA ALA A 616 -16.86 21.16 -10.67
C ALA A 616 -16.36 19.72 -10.79
N ILE A 617 -16.77 18.83 -9.87
CA ILE A 617 -16.42 17.41 -9.90
C ILE A 617 -16.95 16.73 -11.16
N HIS A 618 -18.17 17.05 -11.61
CA HIS A 618 -18.73 16.50 -12.85
C HIS A 618 -17.81 16.76 -14.05
N ARG A 619 -17.44 18.02 -14.30
CA ARG A 619 -16.57 18.40 -15.43
C ARG A 619 -15.20 17.75 -15.32
N PHE A 620 -14.61 17.81 -14.12
CA PHE A 620 -13.28 17.26 -13.88
C PHE A 620 -13.25 15.74 -14.08
N LEU A 621 -14.22 15.02 -13.52
CA LEU A 621 -14.32 13.56 -13.60
C LEU A 621 -14.60 13.07 -15.03
N CYS A 622 -15.47 13.77 -15.78
CA CYS A 622 -15.68 13.49 -17.21
C CYS A 622 -14.35 13.51 -17.97
N LYS A 623 -13.60 14.60 -17.81
CA LYS A 623 -12.31 14.80 -18.46
C LYS A 623 -11.28 13.76 -18.04
N LEU A 624 -11.23 13.40 -16.76
CA LEU A 624 -10.35 12.34 -16.28
C LEU A 624 -10.63 11.01 -17.01
N GLN A 625 -11.90 10.63 -17.10
CA GLN A 625 -12.31 9.39 -17.75
C GLN A 625 -12.02 9.41 -19.25
N VAL A 626 -12.29 10.52 -19.95
CA VAL A 626 -12.06 10.64 -21.40
C VAL A 626 -10.58 10.39 -21.73
N LEU A 627 -9.68 11.13 -21.08
CA LEU A 627 -8.24 11.03 -21.33
C LEU A 627 -7.68 9.63 -21.01
N LYS A 628 -8.22 9.00 -19.95
CA LYS A 628 -7.91 7.61 -19.58
C LYS A 628 -8.38 6.64 -20.66
N SER A 629 -9.64 6.72 -21.07
CA SER A 629 -10.23 5.81 -22.06
C SER A 629 -9.51 5.86 -23.41
N THR A 630 -9.11 7.05 -23.85
CA THR A 630 -8.47 7.27 -25.16
C THR A 630 -6.94 7.08 -25.14
N ALA A 631 -6.34 6.67 -24.01
CA ALA A 631 -4.88 6.58 -23.88
C ALA A 631 -4.14 7.89 -24.20
N ASP A 632 -4.75 9.06 -23.95
CA ASP A 632 -4.13 10.36 -24.21
C ASP A 632 -3.19 10.73 -23.05
N VAL A 633 -1.96 10.21 -23.11
CA VAL A 633 -0.96 10.39 -22.06
C VAL A 633 -0.49 11.84 -21.97
N GLU A 634 -0.29 12.51 -23.12
CA GLU A 634 0.20 13.89 -23.14
C GLU A 634 -0.86 14.84 -22.57
N GLY A 635 -2.12 14.72 -23.03
CA GLY A 635 -3.24 15.48 -22.50
C GLY A 635 -3.52 15.16 -21.03
N GLY A 636 -3.48 13.87 -20.66
CA GLY A 636 -3.62 13.39 -19.29
C GLY A 636 -2.58 13.98 -18.33
N ARG A 637 -1.29 13.95 -18.71
CA ARG A 637 -0.21 14.53 -17.91
C ARG A 637 -0.34 16.03 -17.77
N ALA A 638 -0.55 16.75 -18.87
CA ALA A 638 -0.69 18.19 -18.84
C ALA A 638 -1.89 18.63 -17.97
N PHE A 639 -3.01 17.95 -18.11
CA PHE A 639 -4.22 18.23 -17.34
C PHE A 639 -4.03 17.95 -15.84
N TYR A 640 -3.50 16.78 -15.49
CA TYR A 640 -3.33 16.39 -14.09
C TYR A 640 -2.24 17.21 -13.39
N GLN A 641 -1.14 17.48 -14.09
CA GLN A 641 -0.01 18.25 -13.55
C GLN A 641 -0.40 19.68 -13.19
N ARG A 642 -1.30 20.32 -13.96
CA ARG A 642 -1.82 21.66 -13.65
C ARG A 642 -2.41 21.76 -12.24
N TYR A 643 -3.08 20.71 -11.77
CA TYR A 643 -3.69 20.68 -10.44
C TYR A 643 -2.76 20.09 -9.38
N SER A 644 -1.84 19.20 -9.75
CA SER A 644 -0.90 18.60 -8.80
C SER A 644 0.33 19.46 -8.52
N ASP A 645 0.52 20.56 -9.25
CA ASP A 645 1.65 21.47 -9.07
C ASP A 645 1.55 22.23 -7.73
N VAL A 646 2.69 22.35 -7.05
CA VAL A 646 2.81 22.98 -5.74
C VAL A 646 3.78 24.15 -5.85
N SER A 647 3.22 25.36 -5.87
CA SER A 647 3.96 26.60 -6.04
C SER A 647 3.71 27.57 -4.87
N ASP A 648 4.58 28.57 -4.76
CA ASP A 648 4.38 29.77 -3.94
C ASP A 648 3.65 30.90 -4.69
N GLU A 649 3.34 30.68 -5.97
CA GLU A 649 2.64 31.60 -6.86
C GLU A 649 1.13 31.30 -6.95
N GLY A 650 0.32 32.33 -7.18
CA GLY A 650 -1.13 32.23 -7.35
C GLY A 650 -1.94 32.70 -6.13
N ALA A 651 -3.19 32.25 -6.03
CA ALA A 651 -4.11 32.69 -4.98
C ALA A 651 -3.74 32.18 -3.57
N HIS A 652 -3.01 31.06 -3.50
CA HIS A 652 -2.55 30.47 -2.25
C HIS A 652 -1.08 30.05 -2.38
N ASN A 653 -0.26 30.37 -1.38
CA ASN A 653 1.13 29.94 -1.32
C ASN A 653 1.21 28.51 -0.73
N PHE A 654 1.15 27.49 -1.58
CA PHE A 654 1.12 26.10 -1.14
C PHE A 654 2.46 25.62 -0.58
N LEU A 655 3.59 26.19 -1.01
CA LEU A 655 4.89 25.88 -0.42
C LEU A 655 4.99 26.38 1.04
N ARG A 656 4.41 27.54 1.35
CA ARG A 656 4.31 28.06 2.71
C ARG A 656 3.32 27.25 3.56
N LEU A 657 2.14 26.94 3.01
CA LEU A 657 1.16 26.07 3.67
C LEU A 657 1.74 24.68 3.95
N ARG A 658 2.59 24.14 3.08
CA ARG A 658 3.33 22.89 3.35
C ARG A 658 4.18 23.01 4.63
N GLY A 659 4.86 24.13 4.84
CA GLY A 659 5.60 24.39 6.07
C GLY A 659 4.71 24.35 7.31
N ILE A 660 3.49 24.89 7.21
CA ILE A 660 2.47 24.83 8.28
C ILE A 660 1.97 23.39 8.48
N VAL A 661 1.70 22.66 7.41
CA VAL A 661 1.28 21.25 7.46
C VAL A 661 2.33 20.39 8.16
N LEU A 662 3.60 20.55 7.82
CA LEU A 662 4.69 19.82 8.49
C LEU A 662 4.83 20.20 9.97
N LEU A 663 4.61 21.47 10.31
CA LEU A 663 4.63 21.94 11.70
C LEU A 663 3.49 21.36 12.54
N ARG A 664 2.34 21.11 11.92
CA ARG A 664 1.10 20.62 12.55
C ARG A 664 0.84 19.13 12.31
N LYS A 665 1.77 18.42 11.67
CA LYS A 665 1.56 17.02 11.27
C LYS A 665 1.31 16.14 12.48
N GLU A 666 0.50 15.12 12.28
CA GLU A 666 0.39 14.01 13.21
C GLU A 666 0.91 12.76 12.53
N ASP A 667 1.88 12.10 13.16
CA ASP A 667 2.40 10.85 12.63
C ASP A 667 1.30 9.77 12.65
N ARG A 668 1.22 9.00 11.55
CA ARG A 668 0.24 7.93 11.38
C ARG A 668 0.39 6.90 12.49
N LYS A 669 -0.75 6.36 12.93
CA LYS A 669 -0.77 5.33 13.96
C LYS A 669 -0.14 4.03 13.47
N MET A 670 0.45 3.29 14.41
CA MET A 670 0.86 1.91 14.19
C MET A 670 -0.22 0.94 14.67
N PHE A 671 -0.29 -0.22 14.02
CA PHE A 671 -1.24 -1.28 14.35
C PHE A 671 -0.54 -2.43 15.04
N VAL A 672 -1.10 -2.88 16.16
CA VAL A 672 -0.72 -4.14 16.80
C VAL A 672 -1.67 -5.22 16.32
N GLN A 673 -1.13 -6.27 15.71
CA GLN A 673 -1.91 -7.39 15.21
C GLN A 673 -1.76 -8.59 16.13
N ALA A 674 -2.88 -9.30 16.35
CA ALA A 674 -2.90 -10.52 17.14
C ALA A 674 -2.05 -11.64 16.50
N ASN A 675 -1.73 -12.65 17.30
CA ASN A 675 -1.17 -13.91 16.83
C ASN A 675 -2.22 -15.02 16.96
N THR A 676 -2.06 -16.09 16.19
CA THR A 676 -2.82 -17.34 16.38
C THR A 676 -1.88 -18.45 16.81
N ARG A 677 -2.30 -19.28 17.77
CA ARG A 677 -1.50 -20.41 18.27
C ARG A 677 -2.31 -21.69 18.25
N VAL A 678 -1.72 -22.76 17.73
CA VAL A 678 -2.33 -24.09 17.75
C VAL A 678 -2.05 -24.73 19.11
N ASN A 679 -3.10 -25.24 19.75
CA ASN A 679 -3.07 -25.97 21.01
C ASN A 679 -3.93 -27.23 20.88
N GLY A 680 -3.29 -28.35 20.50
CA GLY A 680 -3.99 -29.57 20.09
C GLY A 680 -4.82 -29.33 18.82
N ASP A 681 -6.11 -29.61 18.89
CA ASP A 681 -7.06 -29.40 17.77
C ASP A 681 -7.69 -28.00 17.77
N ASN A 682 -7.31 -27.12 18.70
CA ASN A 682 -7.84 -25.77 18.83
C ASN A 682 -6.83 -24.71 18.39
N VAL A 683 -7.34 -23.57 17.90
CA VAL A 683 -6.54 -22.37 17.66
C VAL A 683 -6.99 -21.26 18.59
N GLU A 684 -6.04 -20.69 19.32
CA GLU A 684 -6.22 -19.59 20.25
C GLU A 684 -5.77 -18.27 19.60
N LEU A 685 -6.49 -17.19 19.90
CA LEU A 685 -6.11 -15.82 19.54
C LEU A 685 -5.29 -15.22 20.69
N VAL A 686 -4.11 -14.71 20.38
CA VAL A 686 -3.23 -14.05 21.35
C VAL A 686 -3.21 -12.56 21.02
N GLU A 687 -3.84 -11.77 21.89
CA GLU A 687 -3.95 -10.33 21.76
C GLU A 687 -2.84 -9.61 22.53
N TYR A 688 -2.52 -8.41 22.08
CA TYR A 688 -1.46 -7.58 22.64
C TYR A 688 -1.99 -6.16 22.88
N GLU A 689 -1.40 -5.46 23.83
CA GLU A 689 -1.74 -4.08 24.13
C GLU A 689 -1.46 -3.15 22.93
N GLY A 690 -2.31 -2.13 22.73
CA GLY A 690 -2.08 -1.05 21.75
C GLY A 690 -0.98 -0.08 22.18
N SER A 691 0.24 -0.57 22.35
CA SER A 691 1.43 0.19 22.77
C SER A 691 2.65 -0.23 21.94
N ALA A 692 3.72 0.58 21.92
CA ALA A 692 4.97 0.19 21.24
C ALA A 692 5.55 -1.12 21.79
N ALA A 693 5.49 -1.31 23.12
CA ALA A 693 5.87 -2.55 23.78
C ALA A 693 4.98 -3.73 23.37
N GLY A 694 3.66 -3.53 23.28
CA GLY A 694 2.73 -4.56 22.78
C GLY A 694 3.00 -4.94 21.33
N LEU A 695 3.34 -3.99 20.47
CA LEU A 695 3.74 -4.25 19.08
C LEU A 695 5.01 -5.11 19.04
N ILE A 696 6.04 -4.73 19.78
CA ILE A 696 7.31 -5.51 19.88
C ILE A 696 7.02 -6.94 20.34
N ARG A 697 6.25 -7.11 21.42
CA ARG A 697 5.88 -8.44 21.94
C ARG A 697 5.16 -9.28 20.89
N SER A 698 4.23 -8.67 20.15
CA SER A 698 3.51 -9.36 19.08
C SER A 698 4.44 -9.94 18.02
N PHE A 699 5.57 -9.27 17.73
CA PHE A 699 6.56 -9.72 16.75
C PHE A 699 7.54 -10.74 17.34
N THR A 700 7.98 -10.57 18.59
CA THR A 700 8.87 -11.56 19.23
C THR A 700 8.22 -12.92 19.40
N GLU A 701 6.90 -12.96 19.53
CA GLU A 701 6.13 -14.19 19.69
C GLU A 701 5.58 -14.76 18.37
N ARG A 702 5.85 -14.09 17.24
CA ARG A 702 5.22 -14.38 15.93
C ARG A 702 5.79 -15.61 15.23
N PHE A 703 7.06 -15.93 15.49
CA PHE A 703 7.80 -17.02 14.82
C PHE A 703 8.38 -18.03 15.82
N PRO A 704 7.59 -18.60 16.74
CA PRO A 704 8.14 -19.31 17.92
C PRO A 704 8.88 -20.62 17.58
N GLU A 705 8.64 -21.21 16.40
CA GLU A 705 9.12 -22.55 16.05
C GLU A 705 10.51 -22.58 15.43
N ASP A 706 10.89 -21.54 14.67
CA ASP A 706 12.08 -21.56 13.81
C ASP A 706 12.78 -20.20 13.70
N VAL A 707 12.58 -19.32 14.67
CA VAL A 707 13.09 -17.94 14.65
C VAL A 707 14.59 -17.84 14.39
N GLU A 708 15.42 -18.70 14.98
CA GLU A 708 16.88 -18.63 14.77
C GLU A 708 17.28 -18.99 13.34
N GLN A 709 16.54 -19.91 12.70
CA GLN A 709 16.76 -20.26 11.29
C GLN A 709 16.32 -19.11 10.39
N VAL A 710 15.16 -18.52 10.66
CA VAL A 710 14.65 -17.36 9.91
C VAL A 710 15.63 -16.18 9.96
N GLU A 711 16.20 -15.91 11.14
CA GLU A 711 17.24 -14.89 11.30
C GLU A 711 18.48 -15.20 10.46
N ALA A 712 18.94 -16.46 10.47
CA ALA A 712 20.09 -16.88 9.68
C ALA A 712 19.82 -16.73 8.18
N ASP A 713 18.62 -17.12 7.71
CA ASP A 713 18.21 -17.02 6.31
C ASP A 713 18.14 -15.56 5.84
N LEU A 714 17.58 -14.66 6.66
CA LEU A 714 17.53 -13.23 6.38
C LEU A 714 18.94 -12.64 6.24
N LEU A 715 19.84 -12.94 7.18
CA LEU A 715 21.23 -12.45 7.12
C LEU A 715 22.00 -13.02 5.93
N ALA A 716 21.79 -14.29 5.58
CA ALA A 716 22.42 -14.92 4.43
C ALA A 716 21.95 -14.30 3.12
N LEU A 717 20.63 -14.08 2.96
CA LEU A 717 20.06 -13.37 1.80
C LEU A 717 20.59 -11.94 1.70
N ASN A 718 20.66 -11.22 2.82
CA ASN A 718 21.16 -9.84 2.84
C ASN A 718 22.65 -9.78 2.47
N THR A 719 23.47 -10.65 3.06
CA THR A 719 24.92 -10.73 2.80
C THR A 719 25.22 -11.06 1.33
N ARG A 720 24.44 -11.96 0.72
CA ARG A 720 24.57 -12.33 -0.70
C ARG A 720 24.45 -11.12 -1.62
N ASP A 721 23.52 -10.22 -1.31
CA ASP A 721 23.19 -9.09 -2.19
C ASP A 721 23.89 -7.77 -1.77
N ALA A 722 24.51 -7.70 -0.59
CA ALA A 722 25.18 -6.50 -0.07
C ALA A 722 26.09 -5.76 -1.09
N PRO A 723 26.90 -6.45 -1.94
CA PRO A 723 27.74 -5.77 -2.94
C PRO A 723 26.96 -4.96 -3.98
N CYS A 724 25.64 -5.15 -4.11
CA CYS A 724 24.80 -4.45 -5.08
C CYS A 724 24.48 -3.00 -4.68
N TRP A 725 24.76 -2.57 -3.44
CA TRP A 725 24.48 -1.21 -2.95
C TRP A 725 25.70 -0.50 -2.34
N CYS A 726 26.88 -1.10 -2.47
CA CYS A 726 28.15 -0.55 -2.02
C CYS A 726 28.71 0.53 -2.95
#